data_AF-A0A8J2MLM4-F1
#
_entry.id   AF-A0A8J2MLM4-F1
#
_cell.length_a   1.000
_cell.length_b   1.000
_cell.length_c   1.000
_cell.angle_alpha   90.00
_cell.angle_beta   90.00
_cell.angle_gamma   90.00
#
_symmetry.space_group_name_H-M   'P 1'
#
loop_
_entity.id
_entity.type
_entity.pdbx_description
1 polymer ?
#
loop_
_entity_poly.entity_id
_entity_poly.type
_entity_poly.pdbx_seq_one_letter_code
_entity_poly.pdbx_strand_id
1 'polypeptide(L)'
;MSKKPPAAKKQKTEIEPKKSRIVRSTSERIENYLKNNVGRKCWEKYIHNTIPGLNLNKKPWVQQWDFENAVNLYHPYPYTCDLPKPLLPPARTRRHIDNQHDPATDLLFAKQFIQDDMDLILDHFENDIEGHNVLSNKDVEWSGKKYDRGHAVVPRYVADLADIIECDPDPFFEGKYNWYYTGGSINNIYFNNKNLLIFPFMQDVVASPINLKDNSLWKPDLSKASKLTIGNPVYEVRHHVSSDNCRILVRCKHECVFYSLTSNDEGKLSLEALDNKENKSTPFISAALNPVDPNQFCTLNVGRIFEQCDMVSGKCLSKSLVNTRNPVPDSWGSIIYNSSPNIVALTDRNALHYMDLRVSLKVPTVSMYPQEMLNECDLVSLHMPSERPSRHYLGTYHHFLMVDDRSPDQCVHQKWTHQFRSPPLTGATSMCDGEEVIIISSQLPSEKSVIINTWQQFDDPHSYYLPHAVPTILETLKESQLLGTCLDPITSTRVGLSTVGSTLMVHDKNIYYFNQNSLEDVFYSCITHNELEKNISLINDYAGHALKCWEKEMLKNQEKLLIPLAITDRFNMEHIFKQFSDTTLKYELSAEENFMPEYWRTPVYKLREYKDLLAPLLLDPWDLECDLGDYVPDEPKEDPKQRWLDDWVQSTTSSQAVPPLEENLSMSQVLDDDHDHIPFTPVLTQDHVSVSQQHMQPNPEIPVPIIKTEPADLAEELDDFTTITKVVKPKKPKKKPTSTYTDGF
;
A
#
# COMPACT_ATOMS: atom_id res chain seq x y z
N MET A 1 -88.60 26.71 8.41
CA MET A 1 -89.85 26.19 7.82
C MET A 1 -89.90 26.69 6.39
N SER A 2 -89.68 25.88 5.34
CA SER A 2 -90.75 25.12 4.70
C SER A 2 -90.16 24.27 3.56
N LYS A 3 -90.43 22.96 3.62
CA LYS A 3 -90.70 22.01 2.54
C LYS A 3 -89.66 21.79 1.41
N LYS A 4 -88.95 20.66 1.55
CA LYS A 4 -88.59 19.68 0.49
C LYS A 4 -89.75 19.48 -0.52
N PRO A 5 -89.53 19.10 -1.81
CA PRO A 5 -89.15 17.71 -2.16
C PRO A 5 -88.40 17.58 -3.53
N PRO A 6 -88.35 16.44 -4.26
CA PRO A 6 -87.12 15.65 -4.40
C PRO A 6 -86.71 15.27 -5.85
N ALA A 7 -85.47 14.78 -5.93
CA ALA A 7 -84.82 13.85 -6.87
C ALA A 7 -85.40 13.54 -8.27
N ALA A 8 -84.53 13.69 -9.28
CA ALA A 8 -84.47 12.81 -10.45
C ALA A 8 -83.00 12.51 -10.82
N LYS A 9 -82.70 11.22 -11.01
CA LYS A 9 -81.39 10.64 -11.35
C LYS A 9 -80.90 11.10 -12.74
N LYS A 10 -79.58 11.32 -12.86
CA LYS A 10 -78.82 11.07 -14.10
C LYS A 10 -77.51 10.39 -13.76
N GLN A 11 -77.30 9.20 -14.33
CA GLN A 11 -76.02 8.49 -14.36
C GLN A 11 -74.97 9.34 -15.09
N LYS A 12 -73.76 9.40 -14.54
CA LYS A 12 -72.54 9.67 -15.28
C LYS A 12 -71.47 8.68 -14.82
N THR A 13 -70.95 7.95 -15.79
CA THR A 13 -69.93 6.93 -15.73
C THR A 13 -68.58 7.53 -15.32
N GLU A 14 -68.04 7.08 -14.20
CA GLU A 14 -66.62 7.23 -13.83
C GLU A 14 -65.80 6.14 -14.52
N ILE A 15 -64.80 6.56 -15.29
CA ILE A 15 -63.68 5.71 -15.71
C ILE A 15 -62.47 6.21 -14.92
N GLU A 16 -62.19 5.58 -13.78
CA GLU A 16 -60.91 5.73 -13.08
C GLU A 16 -59.77 5.04 -13.85
N PRO A 17 -58.56 5.63 -13.92
CA PRO A 17 -57.45 5.02 -14.61
C PRO A 17 -56.79 3.94 -13.73
N LYS A 18 -57.18 2.68 -13.94
CA LYS A 18 -56.55 1.48 -13.34
C LYS A 18 -55.05 1.28 -13.68
N LYS A 19 -54.43 2.16 -14.48
CA LYS A 19 -53.02 2.03 -14.92
C LYS A 19 -51.99 2.46 -13.86
N SER A 20 -52.31 3.35 -12.92
CA SER A 20 -51.32 3.83 -11.92
C SER A 20 -51.07 2.85 -10.77
N ARG A 21 -52.03 1.97 -10.47
CA ARG A 21 -51.93 1.02 -9.34
C ARG A 21 -51.12 -0.24 -9.67
N ILE A 22 -51.08 -0.62 -10.94
CA ILE A 22 -50.32 -1.80 -11.42
C ILE A 22 -48.82 -1.47 -11.53
N VAL A 23 -48.46 -0.25 -11.96
CA VAL A 23 -47.05 0.15 -12.08
C VAL A 23 -46.37 0.23 -10.70
N ARG A 24 -47.06 0.74 -9.67
CA ARG A 24 -46.53 0.76 -8.29
C ARG A 24 -46.29 -0.63 -7.71
N SER A 25 -47.24 -1.55 -7.85
CA SER A 25 -47.09 -2.91 -7.27
C SER A 25 -46.06 -3.77 -8.00
N THR A 26 -45.82 -3.49 -9.27
CA THR A 26 -44.78 -4.17 -10.07
C THR A 26 -43.40 -3.62 -9.72
N SER A 27 -43.27 -2.30 -9.52
CA SER A 27 -42.04 -1.65 -9.07
C SER A 27 -41.63 -2.12 -7.67
N GLU A 28 -42.56 -2.16 -6.71
CA GLU A 28 -42.30 -2.66 -5.35
C GLU A 28 -41.93 -4.16 -5.33
N ARG A 29 -42.49 -4.95 -6.24
CA ARG A 29 -42.13 -6.36 -6.42
C ARG A 29 -40.76 -6.55 -7.05
N ILE A 30 -40.40 -5.74 -8.04
CA ILE A 30 -39.08 -5.76 -8.67
C ILE A 30 -38.03 -5.28 -7.67
N GLU A 31 -38.30 -4.22 -6.90
CA GLU A 31 -37.42 -3.72 -5.86
C GLU A 31 -37.21 -4.77 -4.76
N ASN A 32 -38.26 -5.42 -4.28
CA ASN A 32 -38.15 -6.52 -3.33
C ASN A 32 -37.45 -7.75 -3.92
N TYR A 33 -37.66 -8.07 -5.20
CA TYR A 33 -36.96 -9.16 -5.87
C TYR A 33 -35.47 -8.85 -6.04
N LEU A 34 -35.10 -7.62 -6.41
CA LEU A 34 -33.72 -7.17 -6.51
C LEU A 34 -33.05 -7.15 -5.13
N LYS A 35 -33.70 -6.59 -4.11
CA LYS A 35 -33.20 -6.58 -2.72
C LYS A 35 -33.02 -7.99 -2.15
N ASN A 36 -33.93 -8.92 -2.44
CA ASN A 36 -33.90 -10.25 -1.83
C ASN A 36 -33.12 -11.31 -2.63
N ASN A 37 -33.16 -11.28 -3.97
CA ASN A 37 -32.55 -12.33 -4.81
C ASN A 37 -31.24 -11.90 -5.48
N VAL A 38 -31.14 -10.65 -5.93
CA VAL A 38 -29.85 -10.10 -6.40
C VAL A 38 -29.02 -9.69 -5.19
N GLY A 39 -29.64 -9.08 -4.17
CA GLY A 39 -29.00 -8.66 -2.93
C GLY A 39 -28.32 -9.75 -2.08
N ARG A 40 -28.68 -11.03 -2.22
CA ARG A 40 -27.95 -12.12 -1.54
C ARG A 40 -26.99 -12.85 -2.47
N LYS A 41 -27.45 -13.32 -3.62
CA LYS A 41 -26.62 -14.11 -4.56
C LYS A 41 -25.53 -13.31 -5.25
N CYS A 42 -25.71 -11.99 -5.42
CA CYS A 42 -24.70 -11.09 -5.97
C CYS A 42 -23.67 -10.76 -4.86
N TRP A 43 -24.10 -10.47 -3.64
CA TRP A 43 -23.20 -10.06 -2.56
C TRP A 43 -22.37 -11.19 -1.95
N GLU A 44 -22.83 -12.44 -2.11
CA GLU A 44 -22.04 -13.65 -1.84
C GLU A 44 -21.00 -13.95 -2.93
N LYS A 45 -21.13 -13.35 -4.13
CA LYS A 45 -20.25 -13.60 -5.29
C LYS A 45 -19.34 -12.44 -5.67
N TYR A 46 -19.72 -11.20 -5.35
CA TYR A 46 -18.94 -10.00 -5.65
C TYR A 46 -18.22 -9.52 -4.39
N ILE A 47 -16.91 -9.33 -4.49
CA ILE A 47 -16.09 -8.80 -3.39
C ILE A 47 -16.57 -7.37 -3.11
N HIS A 48 -16.98 -7.08 -1.87
CA HIS A 48 -17.74 -5.87 -1.49
C HIS A 48 -17.03 -4.56 -1.84
N ASN A 49 -15.71 -4.60 -1.98
CA ASN A 49 -14.87 -3.49 -2.37
C ASN A 49 -14.84 -3.22 -3.89
N THR A 50 -15.19 -4.16 -4.78
CA THR A 50 -14.91 -4.05 -6.22
C THR A 50 -15.89 -3.18 -7.03
N ILE A 51 -17.12 -3.02 -6.55
CA ILE A 51 -18.15 -2.27 -7.29
C ILE A 51 -18.11 -0.82 -6.81
N PRO A 52 -17.89 0.17 -7.70
CA PRO A 52 -17.95 1.58 -7.31
C PRO A 52 -19.34 1.87 -6.73
N GLY A 53 -19.36 2.24 -5.46
CA GLY A 53 -20.56 2.50 -4.70
C GLY A 53 -20.86 3.99 -4.72
N LEU A 54 -22.11 4.31 -5.07
CA LEU A 54 -22.65 5.66 -5.02
C LEU A 54 -22.54 6.26 -3.63
N ASN A 55 -22.39 7.58 -3.56
CA ASN A 55 -22.51 8.33 -2.31
C ASN A 55 -23.91 8.16 -1.71
N LEU A 56 -24.02 7.34 -0.67
CA LEU A 56 -25.25 7.21 0.10
C LEU A 56 -25.36 8.38 1.09
N ASN A 57 -25.88 9.52 0.62
CA ASN A 57 -26.17 10.67 1.48
C ASN A 57 -27.51 10.47 2.21
N LYS A 58 -27.54 10.69 3.53
CA LYS A 58 -28.75 10.58 4.35
C LYS A 58 -29.83 11.61 4.01
N LYS A 59 -29.46 12.75 3.42
CA LYS A 59 -30.43 13.73 2.92
C LYS A 59 -30.78 13.37 1.47
N PRO A 60 -32.00 12.91 1.16
CA PRO A 60 -32.42 12.80 -0.22
C PRO A 60 -32.53 14.22 -0.77
N TRP A 61 -31.53 14.65 -1.54
CA TRP A 61 -31.61 15.86 -2.38
C TRP A 61 -32.79 15.79 -3.36
N VAL A 62 -33.32 14.58 -3.54
CA VAL A 62 -34.42 14.24 -4.41
C VAL A 62 -35.66 13.93 -3.56
N GLN A 63 -36.51 14.95 -3.33
CA GLN A 63 -37.80 14.77 -2.63
C GLN A 63 -38.79 13.88 -3.42
N GLN A 64 -38.59 13.74 -4.73
CA GLN A 64 -39.32 12.83 -5.62
C GLN A 64 -38.35 12.17 -6.59
N TRP A 65 -38.22 10.85 -6.53
CA TRP A 65 -37.35 10.10 -7.44
C TRP A 65 -37.81 10.30 -8.88
N ASP A 66 -36.99 11.04 -9.64
CA ASP A 66 -37.15 11.27 -11.06
C ASP A 66 -35.83 10.88 -11.74
N PHE A 67 -35.92 10.22 -12.89
CA PHE A 67 -34.75 9.79 -13.65
C PHE A 67 -33.86 10.99 -14.01
N GLU A 68 -34.46 12.12 -14.36
CA GLU A 68 -33.72 13.33 -14.73
C GLU A 68 -32.99 13.95 -13.53
N ASN A 69 -33.62 13.96 -12.35
CA ASN A 69 -32.95 14.34 -11.09
C ASN A 69 -31.87 13.36 -10.68
N ALA A 70 -32.04 12.07 -10.93
CA ALA A 70 -31.04 11.04 -10.64
C ALA A 70 -29.83 11.18 -11.57
N VAL A 71 -30.02 11.49 -12.85
CA VAL A 71 -28.92 11.76 -13.80
C VAL A 71 -28.12 12.99 -13.39
N ASN A 72 -28.77 14.03 -12.87
CA ASN A 72 -28.11 15.24 -12.37
C ASN A 72 -27.32 15.02 -11.05
N LEU A 73 -27.43 13.86 -10.41
CA LEU A 73 -26.54 13.48 -9.30
C LEU A 73 -25.18 12.96 -9.81
N TYR A 74 -25.01 12.79 -11.12
CA TYR A 74 -23.82 12.22 -11.72
C TYR A 74 -23.22 13.15 -12.76
N HIS A 75 -21.94 13.42 -12.60
CA HIS A 75 -21.15 14.14 -13.58
C HIS A 75 -19.91 13.32 -13.98
N PRO A 76 -19.45 13.44 -15.23
CA PRO A 76 -18.15 12.90 -15.61
C PRO A 76 -17.08 13.53 -14.72
N TYR A 77 -16.04 12.75 -14.39
CA TYR A 77 -14.95 13.24 -13.57
C TYR A 77 -14.35 14.52 -14.20
N PRO A 78 -14.20 15.63 -13.45
CA PRO A 78 -14.02 16.94 -14.06
C PRO A 78 -12.55 17.34 -14.20
N TYR A 79 -11.63 16.50 -13.72
CA TYR A 79 -10.19 16.74 -13.79
C TYR A 79 -9.51 15.81 -14.79
N THR A 80 -8.38 16.26 -15.31
CA THR A 80 -7.42 15.44 -16.04
C THR A 80 -6.20 15.18 -15.15
N CYS A 81 -5.61 13.99 -15.27
CA CYS A 81 -4.43 13.60 -14.50
C CYS A 81 -3.28 13.32 -15.47
N ASP A 82 -2.08 13.86 -15.19
CA ASP A 82 -0.88 13.48 -15.92
C ASP A 82 -0.25 12.20 -15.39
N LEU A 83 0.65 11.61 -16.18
CA LEU A 83 1.39 10.43 -15.76
C LEU A 83 2.39 10.77 -14.65
N PRO A 84 2.49 9.94 -13.59
CA PRO A 84 3.40 10.19 -12.50
C PRO A 84 4.87 10.19 -12.93
N LYS A 85 5.65 11.05 -12.27
CA LYS A 85 7.05 11.31 -12.58
C LYS A 85 7.91 11.15 -11.33
N PRO A 86 9.14 10.63 -11.44
CA PRO A 86 10.07 10.60 -10.33
C PRO A 86 10.50 12.01 -9.93
N LEU A 87 10.28 12.35 -8.66
CA LEU A 87 10.70 13.64 -8.09
C LEU A 87 12.22 13.65 -7.85
N LEU A 88 12.70 12.59 -7.19
CA LEU A 88 14.06 12.39 -6.70
C LEU A 88 14.82 11.38 -7.56
N PRO A 89 16.17 11.39 -7.53
CA PRO A 89 16.94 10.24 -7.99
C PRO A 89 16.57 8.99 -7.17
N PRO A 90 16.78 7.78 -7.71
CA PRO A 90 16.48 6.55 -6.99
C PRO A 90 17.26 6.49 -5.68
N ALA A 91 16.59 6.16 -4.58
CA ALA A 91 17.24 5.87 -3.30
C ALA A 91 18.26 4.74 -3.45
N ARG A 92 19.36 4.82 -2.70
CA ARG A 92 20.42 3.79 -2.73
C ARG A 92 19.94 2.61 -1.88
N THR A 93 19.83 1.44 -2.49
CA THR A 93 19.44 0.21 -1.80
C THR A 93 20.67 -0.56 -1.30
N ARG A 94 20.48 -1.36 -0.26
CA ARG A 94 21.42 -2.44 0.09
C ARG A 94 21.12 -3.63 -0.84
N ARG A 95 22.15 -4.41 -1.20
CA ARG A 95 22.12 -5.52 -2.19
C ARG A 95 20.96 -6.54 -2.07
N HIS A 96 20.31 -6.67 -0.92
CA HIS A 96 19.27 -7.68 -0.68
C HIS A 96 17.87 -7.28 -1.17
N ILE A 97 17.65 -6.00 -1.48
CA ILE A 97 16.34 -5.48 -1.94
C ILE A 97 16.12 -5.76 -3.44
N ASP A 98 17.17 -6.13 -4.18
CA ASP A 98 17.12 -6.39 -5.62
C ASP A 98 16.44 -7.74 -5.99
N ASN A 99 15.98 -8.53 -4.99
CA ASN A 99 15.33 -9.84 -5.16
C ASN A 99 13.81 -9.82 -4.83
N GLN A 100 13.06 -8.81 -5.27
CA GLN A 100 11.60 -8.69 -5.03
C GLN A 100 11.20 -8.58 -3.53
N HIS A 101 12.14 -8.21 -2.66
CA HIS A 101 11.86 -8.02 -1.24
C HIS A 101 11.38 -6.59 -1.01
N ASP A 102 10.15 -6.44 -0.51
CA ASP A 102 9.53 -5.15 -0.26
C ASP A 102 9.50 -4.90 1.26
N PRO A 103 10.30 -3.95 1.79
CA PRO A 103 10.42 -3.67 3.21
C PRO A 103 9.09 -3.45 3.95
N ALA A 104 8.06 -2.99 3.24
CA ALA A 104 6.75 -2.78 3.84
C ALA A 104 5.92 -4.07 3.97
N THR A 105 6.21 -5.11 3.19
CA THR A 105 5.48 -6.39 3.19
C THR A 105 6.28 -7.55 3.75
N ASP A 106 7.59 -7.40 3.99
CA ASP A 106 8.45 -8.45 4.57
C ASP A 106 7.88 -9.04 5.86
N LEU A 107 7.34 -8.19 6.74
CA LEU A 107 6.68 -8.61 7.97
C LEU A 107 5.43 -9.46 7.71
N LEU A 108 4.67 -9.11 6.67
CA LEU A 108 3.46 -9.84 6.27
C LEU A 108 3.81 -11.23 5.74
N PHE A 109 4.82 -11.31 4.87
CA PHE A 109 5.28 -12.59 4.32
C PHE A 109 5.87 -13.49 5.40
N ALA A 110 6.71 -12.95 6.28
CA ALA A 110 7.27 -13.73 7.39
C ALA A 110 6.17 -14.33 8.28
N LYS A 111 5.14 -13.55 8.60
CA LYS A 111 3.99 -14.04 9.37
C LYS A 111 3.12 -15.03 8.61
N GLN A 112 2.93 -14.83 7.31
CA GLN A 112 2.22 -15.80 6.49
C GLN A 112 2.95 -17.15 6.45
N PHE A 113 4.28 -17.15 6.27
CA PHE A 113 5.06 -18.40 6.32
C PHE A 113 4.98 -19.10 7.68
N ILE A 114 5.07 -18.34 8.78
CA ILE A 114 4.87 -18.88 10.13
C ILE A 114 3.48 -19.50 10.27
N GLN A 115 2.44 -18.82 9.79
CA GLN A 115 1.08 -19.34 9.82
C GLN A 115 0.92 -20.60 8.98
N ASP A 116 1.48 -20.63 7.76
CA ASP A 116 1.43 -21.79 6.87
C ASP A 116 2.15 -23.00 7.50
N ASP A 117 3.29 -22.80 8.15
CA ASP A 117 4.03 -23.86 8.87
C ASP A 117 3.23 -24.36 10.09
N MET A 118 2.59 -23.46 10.84
CA MET A 118 1.71 -23.82 11.95
C MET A 118 0.50 -24.64 11.46
N ASP A 119 -0.15 -24.19 10.39
CA ASP A 119 -1.31 -24.86 9.80
C ASP A 119 -0.92 -26.25 9.28
N LEU A 120 0.26 -26.39 8.64
CA LEU A 120 0.79 -27.69 8.20
C LEU A 120 0.96 -28.69 9.37
N ILE A 121 1.51 -28.22 10.50
CA ILE A 121 1.69 -29.07 11.69
C ILE A 121 0.33 -29.43 12.29
N LEU A 122 -0.59 -28.47 12.38
CA LEU A 122 -1.94 -28.68 12.90
C LEU A 122 -2.74 -29.65 12.01
N ASP A 123 -2.72 -29.47 10.69
CA ASP A 123 -3.38 -30.35 9.72
C ASP A 123 -2.82 -31.77 9.77
N HIS A 124 -1.49 -31.92 9.85
CA HIS A 124 -0.88 -33.24 10.03
C HIS A 124 -1.39 -33.90 11.31
N PHE A 125 -1.51 -33.14 12.40
CA PHE A 125 -2.02 -33.64 13.67
C PHE A 125 -3.50 -34.00 13.64
N GLU A 126 -4.33 -33.17 12.98
CA GLU A 126 -5.77 -33.41 12.84
C GLU A 126 -6.06 -34.68 12.04
N ASN A 127 -5.21 -34.99 11.05
CA ASN A 127 -5.32 -36.21 10.25
C ASN A 127 -4.83 -37.48 10.99
N ASP A 128 -3.95 -37.33 11.98
CA ASP A 128 -3.36 -38.44 12.77
C ASP A 128 -4.00 -38.62 14.17
N ILE A 129 -5.17 -37.99 14.42
CA ILE A 129 -5.88 -38.01 15.73
C ILE A 129 -6.13 -39.44 16.26
N GLU A 130 -6.35 -40.44 15.39
CA GLU A 130 -6.62 -41.81 15.82
C GLU A 130 -5.43 -42.48 16.56
N GLY A 131 -4.21 -41.94 16.44
CA GLY A 131 -2.99 -42.44 17.09
C GLY A 131 -2.55 -41.68 18.35
N HIS A 132 -3.18 -40.55 18.69
CA HIS A 132 -2.67 -39.63 19.71
C HIS A 132 -3.59 -39.51 20.93
N ASN A 133 -3.07 -39.88 22.11
CA ASN A 133 -3.74 -39.61 23.39
C ASN A 133 -3.72 -38.10 23.64
N VAL A 134 -4.88 -37.45 23.60
CA VAL A 134 -5.06 -36.03 23.98
C VAL A 134 -4.55 -35.85 25.42
N LEU A 135 -3.40 -35.19 25.58
CA LEU A 135 -2.86 -34.86 26.90
C LEU A 135 -3.71 -33.75 27.53
N SER A 136 -4.14 -33.94 28.76
CA SER A 136 -4.72 -32.87 29.55
C SER A 136 -3.61 -32.05 30.20
N ASN A 137 -3.87 -30.78 30.53
CA ASN A 137 -2.93 -29.93 31.28
C ASN A 137 -2.45 -30.54 32.62
N LYS A 138 -3.14 -31.57 33.12
CA LYS A 138 -2.78 -32.30 34.35
C LYS A 138 -1.72 -33.38 34.10
N ASP A 139 -1.51 -33.78 32.86
CA ASP A 139 -0.58 -34.84 32.46
C ASP A 139 0.84 -34.30 32.14
N VAL A 140 1.00 -32.97 32.09
CA VAL A 140 2.29 -32.30 31.91
C VAL A 140 2.99 -32.18 33.26
N GLU A 141 3.79 -33.18 33.60
CA GLU A 141 4.62 -33.18 34.81
C GLU A 141 5.85 -32.29 34.63
N TRP A 142 5.86 -31.14 35.32
CA TRP A 142 7.03 -30.27 35.39
C TRP A 142 8.05 -30.83 36.38
N SER A 143 9.21 -31.26 35.87
CA SER A 143 10.32 -31.74 36.70
C SER A 143 11.31 -30.60 36.96
N GLY A 144 11.42 -30.15 38.23
CA GLY A 144 12.38 -29.13 38.63
C GLY A 144 12.04 -28.43 39.96
N LYS A 145 13.06 -27.98 40.72
CA LYS A 145 12.83 -27.07 41.85
C LYS A 145 12.58 -25.67 41.28
N LYS A 146 11.64 -24.91 41.87
CA LYS A 146 11.08 -23.60 41.46
C LYS A 146 12.04 -22.51 40.91
N TYR A 147 13.36 -22.70 40.93
CA TYR A 147 14.36 -21.72 40.51
C TYR A 147 15.48 -22.28 39.60
N ASP A 148 15.46 -23.57 39.23
CA ASP A 148 16.37 -24.14 38.24
C ASP A 148 15.55 -24.77 37.10
N ARG A 149 15.92 -24.42 35.87
CA ARG A 149 15.35 -24.80 34.57
C ARG A 149 14.51 -26.08 34.65
N GLY A 150 13.21 -25.92 34.81
CA GLY A 150 12.27 -27.04 34.81
C GLY A 150 12.20 -27.65 33.41
N HIS A 151 12.10 -28.98 33.35
CA HIS A 151 11.87 -29.70 32.10
C HIS A 151 10.51 -30.38 32.15
N ALA A 152 9.74 -30.26 31.07
CA ALA A 152 8.46 -30.93 30.88
C ALA A 152 8.53 -31.86 29.67
N VAL A 153 7.82 -32.98 29.72
CA VAL A 153 7.64 -33.88 28.57
C VAL A 153 6.36 -33.45 27.86
N VAL A 154 6.52 -32.92 26.65
CA VAL A 154 5.41 -32.52 25.79
C VAL A 154 5.47 -33.30 24.47
N PRO A 155 4.34 -33.47 23.77
CA PRO A 155 4.36 -34.02 22.43
C PRO A 155 5.21 -33.18 21.49
N ARG A 156 5.82 -33.84 20.51
CA ARG A 156 6.74 -33.18 19.57
C ARG A 156 6.09 -31.99 18.86
N TYR A 157 4.86 -32.13 18.36
CA TYR A 157 4.16 -31.04 17.68
C TYR A 157 3.95 -29.80 18.56
N VAL A 158 3.79 -29.96 19.88
CA VAL A 158 3.67 -28.83 20.81
C VAL A 158 5.00 -28.10 20.95
N ALA A 159 6.11 -28.84 20.94
CA ALA A 159 7.45 -28.24 20.92
C ALA A 159 7.74 -27.57 19.58
N ASP A 160 7.43 -28.25 18.45
CA ASP A 160 7.62 -27.70 17.11
C ASP A 160 6.79 -26.41 16.91
N LEU A 161 5.53 -26.37 17.38
CA LEU A 161 4.71 -25.16 17.38
C LEU A 161 5.29 -24.05 18.28
N ALA A 162 5.82 -24.39 19.46
CA ALA A 162 6.44 -23.41 20.34
C ALA A 162 7.69 -22.78 19.71
N ASP A 163 8.54 -23.60 19.06
CA ASP A 163 9.73 -23.12 18.34
C ASP A 163 9.35 -22.17 17.20
N ILE A 164 8.27 -22.47 16.47
CA ILE A 164 7.74 -21.60 15.39
C ILE A 164 7.18 -20.29 15.95
N ILE A 165 6.41 -20.34 17.04
CA ILE A 165 5.86 -19.14 17.69
C ILE A 165 6.99 -18.24 18.22
N GLU A 166 8.07 -18.82 18.75
CA GLU A 166 9.25 -18.06 19.19
C GLU A 166 9.98 -17.36 18.03
N CYS A 167 9.76 -17.82 16.79
CA CYS A 167 10.32 -17.20 15.58
C CYS A 167 9.49 -15.99 15.07
N ASP A 168 8.37 -15.62 15.70
CA ASP A 168 7.57 -14.46 15.27
C ASP A 168 8.40 -13.16 15.35
N PRO A 169 8.67 -12.50 14.20
CA PRO A 169 9.47 -11.28 14.16
C PRO A 169 8.77 -10.08 14.81
N ASP A 170 7.44 -10.12 15.00
CA ASP A 170 6.69 -9.07 15.69
C ASP A 170 5.42 -9.61 16.38
N PRO A 171 5.51 -10.04 17.65
CA PRO A 171 4.36 -10.56 18.41
C PRO A 171 3.20 -9.57 18.60
N PHE A 172 3.39 -8.28 18.32
CA PHE A 172 2.35 -7.26 18.49
C PHE A 172 1.56 -6.98 17.20
N PHE A 173 2.01 -7.53 16.08
CA PHE A 173 1.45 -7.25 14.78
C PHE A 173 0.62 -8.43 14.28
N GLU A 174 -0.65 -8.16 14.02
CA GLU A 174 -1.56 -9.05 13.29
C GLU A 174 -2.31 -8.17 12.29
N GLY A 175 -2.28 -8.50 11.00
CA GLY A 175 -2.88 -7.66 9.98
C GLY A 175 -2.70 -8.18 8.56
N LYS A 176 -3.64 -7.83 7.68
CA LYS A 176 -3.61 -8.15 6.24
C LYS A 176 -2.74 -7.19 5.41
N TYR A 177 -2.33 -6.09 6.03
CA TYR A 177 -1.53 -5.02 5.45
C TYR A 177 -0.71 -4.40 6.58
N ASN A 178 0.42 -3.78 6.25
CA ASN A 178 1.32 -3.22 7.25
C ASN A 178 0.79 -1.90 7.80
N TRP A 179 -0.13 -2.02 8.76
CA TRP A 179 -0.83 -0.90 9.37
C TRP A 179 0.07 -0.01 10.23
N TYR A 180 1.35 -0.36 10.47
CA TYR A 180 2.28 0.58 11.06
C TYR A 180 2.48 1.82 10.18
N TYR A 181 2.38 1.71 8.86
CA TYR A 181 2.49 2.84 7.93
C TYR A 181 1.21 3.70 7.85
N THR A 182 0.18 3.42 8.64
CA THR A 182 -0.99 4.30 8.72
C THR A 182 -0.56 5.69 9.19
N GLY A 183 -0.99 6.72 8.46
CA GLY A 183 -0.60 8.12 8.67
C GLY A 183 0.44 8.62 7.65
N GLY A 184 1.23 7.72 7.07
CA GLY A 184 2.11 7.99 5.94
C GLY A 184 3.45 8.63 6.31
N SER A 185 4.50 8.27 5.59
CA SER A 185 5.88 8.72 5.80
C SER A 185 6.23 10.07 5.16
N ILE A 186 5.36 10.63 4.32
CA ILE A 186 5.59 11.87 3.58
C ILE A 186 4.52 12.92 3.92
N ASN A 187 4.94 14.18 4.00
CA ASN A 187 4.03 15.28 4.29
C ASN A 187 4.41 16.56 3.52
N ASN A 188 3.41 17.39 3.21
CA ASN A 188 3.58 18.70 2.59
C ASN A 188 3.24 19.79 3.60
N ILE A 189 4.06 20.83 3.68
CA ILE A 189 3.83 21.98 4.55
C ILE A 189 3.94 23.28 3.77
N TYR A 190 3.08 24.24 4.08
CA TYR A 190 3.22 25.61 3.63
C TYR A 190 3.89 26.44 4.73
N PHE A 191 5.17 26.76 4.55
CA PHE A 191 5.99 27.46 5.54
C PHE A 191 6.77 28.61 4.87
N ASN A 192 6.74 29.80 5.47
CA ASN A 192 7.39 31.00 4.93
C ASN A 192 7.04 31.29 3.46
N ASN A 193 5.76 31.19 3.12
CA ASN A 193 5.21 31.37 1.78
C ASN A 193 5.79 30.42 0.71
N LYS A 194 6.24 29.23 1.13
CA LYS A 194 6.76 28.19 0.24
C LYS A 194 6.18 26.85 0.61
N ASN A 195 5.93 26.03 -0.41
CA ASN A 195 5.64 24.61 -0.22
C ASN A 195 6.95 23.87 0.06
N LEU A 196 6.99 23.15 1.17
CA LEU A 196 8.08 22.27 1.55
C LEU A 196 7.55 20.83 1.59
N LEU A 197 8.41 19.90 1.19
CA LEU A 197 8.17 18.47 1.32
C LEU A 197 9.03 17.93 2.46
N ILE A 198 8.40 17.16 3.35
CA ILE A 198 9.07 16.42 4.42
C ILE A 198 8.94 14.95 4.11
N PHE A 199 10.08 14.25 4.00
CA PHE A 199 10.11 12.84 3.62
C PHE A 199 11.37 12.16 4.16
N PRO A 200 11.32 10.85 4.47
CA PRO A 200 12.52 10.06 4.67
C PRO A 200 13.23 9.86 3.33
N PHE A 201 14.55 9.90 3.34
CA PHE A 201 15.40 9.58 2.21
C PHE A 201 16.79 9.14 2.68
N MET A 202 17.17 7.91 2.38
CA MET A 202 18.45 7.30 2.76
C MET A 202 18.75 7.38 4.26
N GLN A 203 17.80 6.98 5.11
CA GLN A 203 17.93 7.05 6.58
C GLN A 203 18.04 8.48 7.14
N ASP A 204 17.72 9.51 6.36
CA ASP A 204 17.60 10.88 6.85
C ASP A 204 16.14 11.33 6.69
N VAL A 205 15.63 12.14 7.61
CA VAL A 205 14.44 12.96 7.33
C VAL A 205 14.89 14.27 6.72
N VAL A 206 14.35 14.54 5.54
CA VAL A 206 14.69 15.70 4.71
C VAL A 206 13.49 16.64 4.68
N ALA A 207 13.74 17.92 4.96
CA ALA A 207 12.81 19.01 4.70
C ALA A 207 13.39 19.85 3.56
N SER A 208 12.68 19.93 2.43
CA SER A 208 13.14 20.66 1.25
C SER A 208 12.03 21.52 0.65
N PRO A 209 12.32 22.78 0.28
CA PRO A 209 11.44 23.52 -0.61
C PRO A 209 11.32 22.80 -1.95
N ILE A 210 10.15 22.85 -2.56
CA ILE A 210 9.92 22.35 -3.91
C ILE A 210 9.58 23.51 -4.84
N ASN A 211 10.30 23.59 -5.95
CA ASN A 211 10.14 24.65 -6.94
C ASN A 211 9.81 24.03 -8.30
N LEU A 212 8.95 24.71 -9.05
CA LEU A 212 8.68 24.38 -10.44
C LEU A 212 9.83 24.91 -11.29
N LYS A 213 10.50 24.03 -12.06
CA LYS A 213 11.53 24.44 -13.02
C LYS A 213 10.92 24.81 -14.37
N ASP A 214 11.73 25.42 -15.24
CA ASP A 214 11.33 25.89 -16.58
C ASP A 214 10.65 24.81 -17.44
N ASN A 215 10.99 23.53 -17.24
CA ASN A 215 10.36 22.39 -17.93
C ASN A 215 9.03 21.93 -17.29
N SER A 216 8.42 22.75 -16.41
CA SER A 216 7.22 22.40 -15.64
C SER A 216 7.38 21.13 -14.77
N LEU A 217 8.61 20.82 -14.37
CA LEU A 217 8.92 19.71 -13.47
C LEU A 217 9.20 20.23 -12.06
N TRP A 218 8.54 19.66 -11.07
CA TRP A 218 8.86 19.93 -9.67
C TRP A 218 10.22 19.34 -9.35
N LYS A 219 11.05 20.14 -8.67
CA LYS A 219 12.32 19.67 -8.11
C LYS A 219 12.53 20.23 -6.71
N PRO A 220 13.05 19.42 -5.78
CA PRO A 220 13.47 19.91 -4.49
C PRO A 220 14.69 20.83 -4.65
N ASP A 221 14.65 21.97 -3.96
CA ASP A 221 15.78 22.88 -3.83
C ASP A 221 16.73 22.39 -2.71
N LEU A 222 17.56 21.41 -3.06
CA LEU A 222 18.50 20.79 -2.14
C LEU A 222 19.52 21.78 -1.56
N SER A 223 19.76 22.92 -2.23
CA SER A 223 20.66 23.95 -1.72
C SER A 223 20.13 24.65 -0.46
N LYS A 224 18.80 24.65 -0.29
CA LYS A 224 18.07 25.22 0.85
C LYS A 224 17.48 24.18 1.77
N ALA A 225 17.61 22.89 1.43
CA ALA A 225 17.10 21.80 2.23
C ALA A 225 17.90 21.61 3.53
N SER A 226 17.25 20.98 4.50
CA SER A 226 17.86 20.50 5.73
C SER A 226 17.55 19.03 5.92
N LYS A 227 18.45 18.30 6.57
CA LYS A 227 18.29 16.87 6.84
C LYS A 227 18.81 16.49 8.21
N LEU A 228 18.22 15.45 8.81
CA LEU A 228 18.75 14.82 10.00
C LEU A 228 18.62 13.30 9.93
N THR A 229 19.63 12.59 10.43
CA THR A 229 19.68 11.12 10.39
C THR A 229 18.69 10.49 11.35
N ILE A 230 17.92 9.54 10.82
CA ILE A 230 16.98 8.67 11.52
C ILE A 230 17.43 7.22 11.27
N GLY A 231 17.86 6.54 12.33
CA GLY A 231 18.37 5.16 12.23
C GLY A 231 17.30 4.09 12.00
N ASN A 232 16.03 4.46 11.98
CA ASN A 232 14.87 3.56 11.98
C ASN A 232 13.89 3.88 10.83
N PRO A 233 13.11 2.91 10.34
CA PRO A 233 12.05 3.15 9.37
C PRO A 233 11.01 4.16 9.90
N VAL A 234 10.68 5.13 9.06
CA VAL A 234 9.68 6.16 9.35
C VAL A 234 8.30 5.67 8.95
N TYR A 235 7.41 5.57 9.93
CA TYR A 235 6.06 5.05 9.74
C TYR A 235 4.99 6.13 9.63
N GLU A 236 5.19 7.28 10.29
CA GLU A 236 4.25 8.40 10.23
C GLU A 236 4.97 9.73 10.44
N VAL A 237 4.63 10.73 9.63
CA VAL A 237 5.12 12.11 9.75
C VAL A 237 3.97 13.08 9.96
N ARG A 238 3.98 13.79 11.08
CA ARG A 238 3.03 14.85 11.42
C ARG A 238 3.77 16.18 11.59
N HIS A 239 3.05 17.27 11.45
CA HIS A 239 3.63 18.60 11.60
C HIS A 239 2.65 19.58 12.25
N HIS A 240 3.20 20.66 12.78
CA HIS A 240 2.47 21.84 13.24
C HIS A 240 3.25 23.08 12.79
N VAL A 241 2.59 23.96 12.02
CA VAL A 241 3.20 25.21 11.54
C VAL A 241 2.75 26.36 12.45
N SER A 242 3.72 27.12 12.97
CA SER A 242 3.49 28.44 13.58
C SER A 242 4.05 29.54 12.69
N SER A 243 3.94 30.81 13.10
CA SER A 243 4.40 31.97 12.31
C SER A 243 5.88 31.90 11.93
N ASP A 244 6.74 31.46 12.84
CA ASP A 244 8.19 31.54 12.69
C ASP A 244 8.91 30.19 12.83
N ASN A 245 8.19 29.15 13.25
CA ASN A 245 8.74 27.80 13.40
C ASN A 245 7.73 26.74 12.93
N CYS A 246 8.25 25.58 12.56
CA CYS A 246 7.43 24.39 12.33
C CYS A 246 7.95 23.26 13.23
N ARG A 247 7.05 22.60 13.95
CA ARG A 247 7.37 21.36 14.66
C ARG A 247 7.02 20.18 13.77
N ILE A 248 7.91 19.20 13.74
CA ILE A 248 7.73 17.96 12.98
C ILE A 248 7.85 16.80 13.97
N LEU A 249 6.91 15.88 13.90
CA LEU A 249 6.87 14.65 14.66
C LEU A 249 7.05 13.49 13.68
N VAL A 250 8.07 12.67 13.94
CA VAL A 250 8.37 11.47 13.16
C VAL A 250 8.22 10.27 14.06
N ARG A 251 7.30 9.36 13.72
CA ARG A 251 7.10 8.10 14.43
C ARG A 251 7.87 6.97 13.75
N CYS A 252 8.74 6.36 14.52
CA CYS A 252 9.34 5.06 14.26
C CYS A 252 8.64 4.00 15.13
N LYS A 253 8.96 2.72 14.96
CA LYS A 253 8.26 1.62 15.68
C LYS A 253 8.27 1.80 17.20
N HIS A 254 9.42 2.13 17.79
CA HIS A 254 9.62 2.23 19.24
C HIS A 254 9.99 3.64 19.72
N GLU A 255 9.89 4.63 18.84
CA GLU A 255 10.42 5.97 19.07
C GLU A 255 9.55 7.01 18.36
N CYS A 256 9.25 8.11 19.03
CA CYS A 256 8.72 9.32 18.42
C CYS A 256 9.76 10.43 18.55
N VAL A 257 10.28 10.94 17.44
CA VAL A 257 11.31 12.00 17.40
C VAL A 257 10.68 13.32 17.00
N PHE A 258 11.06 14.38 17.72
CA PHE A 258 10.56 15.72 17.50
C PHE A 258 11.63 16.62 16.92
N TYR A 259 11.28 17.34 15.87
CA TYR A 259 12.15 18.29 15.19
C TYR A 259 11.57 19.69 15.20
N SER A 260 12.46 20.68 15.23
CA SER A 260 12.16 22.06 14.92
C SER A 260 12.71 22.41 13.56
N LEU A 261 11.85 22.93 12.69
CA LEU A 261 12.22 23.51 11.41
C LEU A 261 12.14 25.03 11.54
N THR A 262 13.26 25.68 11.22
CA THR A 262 13.36 27.14 11.11
C THR A 262 13.96 27.51 9.75
N SER A 263 13.80 28.76 9.34
CA SER A 263 14.42 29.30 8.12
C SER A 263 15.23 30.52 8.49
N ASN A 264 16.42 30.65 7.91
CA ASN A 264 17.17 31.91 7.99
C ASN A 264 16.63 32.94 6.98
N ASP A 265 17.18 34.16 7.02
CA ASP A 265 16.81 35.27 6.12
C ASP A 265 17.10 34.97 4.63
N GLU A 266 18.07 34.09 4.35
CA GLU A 266 18.40 33.63 3.00
C GLU A 266 17.45 32.54 2.48
N GLY A 267 16.51 32.09 3.32
CA GLY A 267 15.54 31.03 3.01
C GLY A 267 16.11 29.62 3.07
N LYS A 268 17.29 29.43 3.67
CA LYS A 268 17.87 28.12 3.98
C LYS A 268 17.22 27.57 5.24
N LEU A 269 16.80 26.32 5.16
CA LEU A 269 16.17 25.61 6.26
C LEU A 269 17.21 25.10 7.26
N SER A 270 16.84 25.08 8.53
CA SER A 270 17.57 24.40 9.61
C SER A 270 16.61 23.45 10.33
N LEU A 271 16.97 22.17 10.37
CA LEU A 271 16.24 21.11 11.07
C LEU A 271 17.03 20.69 12.29
N GLU A 272 16.45 20.86 13.47
CA GLU A 272 17.09 20.56 14.76
C GLU A 272 16.25 19.52 15.50
N ALA A 273 16.87 18.43 15.96
CA ALA A 273 16.21 17.50 16.88
C ALA A 273 16.04 18.16 18.26
N LEU A 274 14.84 18.05 18.81
CA LEU A 274 14.48 18.65 20.09
C LEU A 274 14.51 17.63 21.23
N ASP A 275 13.80 16.52 21.02
CA ASP A 275 13.56 15.49 22.02
C ASP A 275 13.14 14.19 21.34
N ASN A 276 13.20 13.09 22.06
CA ASN A 276 12.68 11.81 21.62
C ASN A 276 11.93 11.08 22.76
N LYS A 277 10.81 10.43 22.41
CA LYS A 277 10.07 9.55 23.31
C LYS A 277 10.27 8.11 22.88
N GLU A 278 10.97 7.34 23.69
CA GLU A 278 11.23 5.92 23.45
C GLU A 278 10.32 5.00 24.26
N ASN A 279 9.95 3.86 23.67
CA ASN A 279 9.30 2.76 24.36
C ASN A 279 9.80 1.42 23.82
N LYS A 280 10.76 0.82 24.53
CA LYS A 280 11.40 -0.45 24.15
C LYS A 280 10.47 -1.66 24.26
N SER A 281 9.46 -1.61 25.13
CA SER A 281 8.59 -2.76 25.41
C SER A 281 7.42 -2.88 24.43
N THR A 282 6.84 -1.75 24.01
CA THR A 282 5.62 -1.76 23.19
C THR A 282 5.74 -0.76 22.05
N PRO A 283 5.51 -1.16 20.79
CA PRO A 283 5.49 -0.27 19.65
C PRO A 283 4.45 0.85 19.73
N PHE A 284 4.76 2.01 19.15
CA PHE A 284 3.82 3.09 18.89
C PHE A 284 3.05 2.84 17.60
N ILE A 285 1.74 3.08 17.64
CA ILE A 285 0.86 2.93 16.47
C ILE A 285 0.53 4.28 15.86
N SER A 286 0.32 5.30 16.68
CA SER A 286 -0.01 6.64 16.20
C SER A 286 0.45 7.71 17.19
N ALA A 287 0.80 8.87 16.66
CA ALA A 287 1.19 10.02 17.46
C ALA A 287 0.68 11.33 16.82
N ALA A 288 0.32 12.31 17.63
CA ALA A 288 -0.26 13.56 17.15
C ALA A 288 0.31 14.77 17.91
N LEU A 289 0.54 15.87 17.20
CA LEU A 289 0.94 17.16 17.75
C LEU A 289 -0.30 18.01 18.06
N ASN A 290 -0.28 18.71 19.19
CA ASN A 290 -1.37 19.61 19.57
C ASN A 290 -1.42 20.82 18.61
N PRO A 291 -2.60 21.19 18.09
CA PRO A 291 -2.76 22.26 17.10
C PRO A 291 -2.58 23.68 17.65
N VAL A 292 -2.47 23.84 18.98
CA VAL A 292 -2.33 25.15 19.63
C VAL A 292 -1.04 25.24 20.44
N ASP A 293 -0.72 24.21 21.23
CA ASP A 293 0.53 24.17 22.00
C ASP A 293 1.52 23.21 21.31
N PRO A 294 2.50 23.73 20.55
CA PRO A 294 3.43 22.88 19.80
C PRO A 294 4.31 22.02 20.70
N ASN A 295 4.36 22.27 22.02
CA ASN A 295 5.13 21.47 22.97
C ASN A 295 4.35 20.28 23.54
N GLN A 296 3.03 20.22 23.32
CA GLN A 296 2.20 19.11 23.75
C GLN A 296 1.91 18.15 22.62
N PHE A 297 1.88 16.86 22.96
CA PHE A 297 1.60 15.80 22.01
C PHE A 297 0.90 14.62 22.68
N CYS A 298 0.26 13.79 21.87
CA CYS A 298 -0.35 12.54 22.30
C CYS A 298 0.32 11.36 21.58
N THR A 299 0.36 10.21 22.25
CA THR A 299 0.81 8.93 21.69
C THR A 299 -0.17 7.80 22.01
N LEU A 300 -0.26 6.83 21.10
CA LEU A 300 -0.99 5.59 21.26
C LEU A 300 -0.07 4.41 20.94
N ASN A 301 -0.04 3.40 21.80
CA ASN A 301 0.74 2.17 21.61
C ASN A 301 -0.14 0.92 21.41
N VAL A 302 0.48 -0.20 21.05
CA VAL A 302 -0.22 -1.49 20.83
C VAL A 302 -0.97 -2.01 22.06
N GLY A 303 -0.54 -1.62 23.25
CA GLY A 303 -1.24 -1.90 24.50
C GLY A 303 -2.46 -1.01 24.76
N ARG A 304 -2.88 -0.18 23.80
CA ARG A 304 -4.00 0.79 23.91
C ARG A 304 -3.83 1.78 25.06
N ILE A 305 -2.58 2.08 25.38
CA ILE A 305 -2.22 3.11 26.34
C ILE A 305 -2.17 4.43 25.59
N PHE A 306 -3.07 5.33 25.96
CA PHE A 306 -3.08 6.70 25.51
C PHE A 306 -2.32 7.58 26.50
N GLU A 307 -1.36 8.35 26.00
CA GLU A 307 -0.53 9.24 26.80
C GLU A 307 -0.50 10.65 26.20
N GLN A 308 -0.83 11.65 27.01
CA GLN A 308 -0.54 13.06 26.72
C GLN A 308 0.78 13.42 27.40
N CYS A 309 1.67 14.06 26.66
CA CYS A 309 3.00 14.44 27.13
C CYS A 309 3.29 15.90 26.81
N ASP A 310 4.21 16.47 27.56
CA ASP A 310 4.81 17.77 27.29
C ASP A 310 6.30 17.58 26.99
N MET A 311 6.75 18.07 25.84
CA MET A 311 8.14 17.96 25.38
C MET A 311 9.10 18.74 26.27
N VAL A 312 8.70 19.93 26.76
CA VAL A 312 9.62 20.80 27.51
C VAL A 312 9.95 20.20 28.87
N SER A 313 8.94 19.67 29.57
CA SER A 313 9.15 19.02 30.86
C SER A 313 9.63 17.57 30.75
N GLY A 314 9.52 16.95 29.56
CA GLY A 314 9.75 15.52 29.36
C GLY A 314 8.78 14.63 30.15
N LYS A 315 7.70 15.20 30.68
CA LYS A 315 6.76 14.50 31.56
C LYS A 315 5.50 14.09 30.82
N CYS A 316 5.04 12.89 31.14
CA CYS A 316 3.68 12.47 30.81
C CYS A 316 2.70 13.24 31.71
N LEU A 317 1.87 14.08 31.09
CA LEU A 317 0.84 14.86 31.77
C LEU A 317 -0.31 13.95 32.23
N SER A 318 -0.69 13.00 31.37
CA SER A 318 -1.77 12.08 31.63
C SER A 318 -1.57 10.79 30.85
N LYS A 319 -1.89 9.65 31.48
CA LYS A 319 -1.71 8.30 30.93
C LYS A 319 -2.89 7.43 31.33
N SER A 320 -3.46 6.71 30.38
CA SER A 320 -4.51 5.74 30.66
C SER A 320 -4.56 4.62 29.65
N LEU A 321 -4.91 3.42 30.11
CA LEU A 321 -5.42 2.36 29.25
C LEU A 321 -6.82 2.77 28.77
N VAL A 322 -7.04 2.75 27.47
CA VAL A 322 -8.33 3.07 26.87
C VAL A 322 -9.19 1.82 26.86
N ASN A 323 -10.22 1.81 27.70
CA ASN A 323 -11.18 0.70 27.74
C ASN A 323 -12.20 0.86 26.60
N THR A 324 -12.11 0.02 25.57
CA THR A 324 -13.16 -0.09 24.55
C THR A 324 -14.18 -1.12 24.97
N ARG A 325 -15.44 -0.94 24.54
CA ARG A 325 -16.55 -1.84 24.91
C ARG A 325 -16.48 -3.19 24.20
N ASN A 326 -15.93 -3.20 22.98
CA ASN A 326 -15.89 -4.37 22.13
C ASN A 326 -14.44 -4.84 21.94
N PRO A 327 -14.21 -6.16 21.89
CA PRO A 327 -12.93 -6.70 21.45
C PRO A 327 -12.70 -6.26 19.99
N VAL A 328 -11.46 -5.88 19.71
CA VAL A 328 -11.00 -5.60 18.35
C VAL A 328 -10.16 -6.77 17.86
N PRO A 329 -10.12 -7.00 16.54
CA PRO A 329 -9.36 -8.11 15.98
C PRO A 329 -7.86 -7.91 16.04
N ASP A 330 -7.37 -6.66 16.07
CA ASP A 330 -5.96 -6.34 16.12
C ASP A 330 -5.68 -5.06 16.94
N SER A 331 -4.41 -4.68 17.02
CA SER A 331 -3.96 -3.53 17.81
C SER A 331 -4.14 -2.19 17.09
N TRP A 332 -4.60 -2.13 15.84
CA TRP A 332 -4.60 -0.90 15.06
C TRP A 332 -5.39 0.24 15.73
N GLY A 333 -4.86 1.46 15.62
CA GLY A 333 -5.56 2.67 16.02
C GLY A 333 -4.86 3.94 15.54
N SER A 334 -5.62 5.03 15.46
CA SER A 334 -5.15 6.33 15.01
C SER A 334 -5.57 7.40 16.03
N ILE A 335 -4.71 8.37 16.29
CA ILE A 335 -5.05 9.54 17.11
C ILE A 335 -4.83 10.83 16.33
N ILE A 336 -5.81 11.73 16.38
CA ILE A 336 -5.76 13.03 15.70
C ILE A 336 -6.40 14.07 16.62
N TYR A 337 -5.77 15.22 16.78
CA TYR A 337 -6.42 16.34 17.47
C TYR A 337 -7.61 16.84 16.64
N ASN A 338 -8.73 17.08 17.31
CA ASN A 338 -9.85 17.78 16.68
C ASN A 338 -9.53 19.29 16.61
N SER A 339 -10.43 20.08 16.03
CA SER A 339 -10.35 21.54 15.95
C SER A 339 -10.17 22.21 17.32
N SER A 340 -10.57 21.53 18.41
CA SER A 340 -10.30 21.94 19.78
C SER A 340 -9.02 21.27 20.32
N PRO A 341 -8.06 22.02 20.88
CA PRO A 341 -6.79 21.48 21.38
C PRO A 341 -6.95 20.54 22.57
N ASN A 342 -8.12 20.53 23.21
CA ASN A 342 -8.43 19.66 24.35
C ASN A 342 -9.16 18.38 23.95
N ILE A 343 -9.47 18.18 22.67
CA ILE A 343 -10.23 17.02 22.19
C ILE A 343 -9.36 16.24 21.21
N VAL A 344 -9.13 14.97 21.51
CA VAL A 344 -8.42 14.04 20.64
C VAL A 344 -9.40 12.98 20.15
N ALA A 345 -9.48 12.82 18.84
CA ALA A 345 -10.16 11.73 18.18
C ALA A 345 -9.24 10.51 18.16
N LEU A 346 -9.62 9.46 18.88
CA LEU A 346 -8.99 8.14 18.88
C LEU A 346 -9.88 7.20 18.07
N THR A 347 -9.35 6.66 16.99
CA THR A 347 -10.06 5.71 16.12
C THR A 347 -9.48 4.32 16.31
N ASP A 348 -10.33 3.33 16.49
CA ASP A 348 -9.95 1.91 16.41
C ASP A 348 -10.72 1.22 15.27
N ARG A 349 -10.53 -0.10 15.10
CA ARG A 349 -11.19 -0.90 14.04
C ARG A 349 -12.71 -0.74 13.99
N ASN A 350 -13.29 -0.37 15.12
CA ASN A 350 -14.72 -0.34 15.32
C ASN A 350 -15.26 1.10 15.33
N ALA A 351 -14.64 2.02 16.05
CA ALA A 351 -15.28 3.27 16.40
C ALA A 351 -14.33 4.45 16.40
N LEU A 352 -14.94 5.63 16.31
CA LEU A 352 -14.29 6.91 16.51
C LEU A 352 -14.67 7.42 17.90
N HIS A 353 -13.68 7.49 18.79
CA HIS A 353 -13.78 7.87 20.19
C HIS A 353 -13.24 9.28 20.41
N TYR A 354 -13.99 10.14 21.09
CA TYR A 354 -13.49 11.46 21.50
C TYR A 354 -13.02 11.42 22.95
N MET A 355 -11.75 11.77 23.14
CA MET A 355 -11.09 11.91 24.43
C MET A 355 -10.96 13.40 24.76
N ASP A 356 -11.66 13.86 25.79
CA ASP A 356 -11.45 15.21 26.34
C ASP A 356 -10.30 15.17 27.36
N LEU A 357 -9.21 15.87 27.04
CA LEU A 357 -7.97 15.92 27.83
C LEU A 357 -8.17 16.58 29.21
N ARG A 358 -9.30 17.25 29.43
CA ARG A 358 -9.63 17.90 30.71
C ARG A 358 -10.30 16.95 31.70
N VAL A 359 -10.72 15.76 31.26
CA VAL A 359 -11.39 14.76 32.09
C VAL A 359 -10.59 13.45 32.14
N SER A 360 -11.12 12.47 32.87
CA SER A 360 -10.46 11.16 32.99
C SER A 360 -10.36 10.45 31.63
N LEU A 361 -9.13 10.09 31.25
CA LEU A 361 -8.81 9.39 29.99
C LEU A 361 -9.09 7.87 30.01
N LYS A 362 -9.72 7.35 31.06
CA LYS A 362 -10.06 5.92 31.14
C LYS A 362 -11.20 5.52 30.21
N VAL A 363 -12.09 6.45 29.89
CA VAL A 363 -13.29 6.19 29.09
C VAL A 363 -13.47 7.37 28.12
N PRO A 364 -13.78 7.10 26.84
CA PRO A 364 -14.15 8.14 25.89
C PRO A 364 -15.33 8.98 26.36
N THR A 365 -15.29 10.28 26.09
CA THR A 365 -16.41 11.20 26.37
C THR A 365 -17.58 10.94 25.43
N VAL A 366 -17.29 10.73 24.15
CA VAL A 366 -18.25 10.38 23.11
C VAL A 366 -17.65 9.27 22.26
N SER A 367 -18.48 8.38 21.73
CA SER A 367 -18.04 7.34 20.80
C SER A 367 -19.05 7.20 19.69
N MET A 368 -18.56 7.18 18.45
CA MET A 368 -19.36 7.08 17.24
C MET A 368 -19.06 5.75 16.57
N TYR A 369 -20.12 4.98 16.30
CA TYR A 369 -20.06 3.62 15.81
C TYR A 369 -20.60 3.56 14.38
N PRO A 370 -19.75 3.56 13.34
CA PRO A 370 -20.19 3.47 11.95
C PRO A 370 -20.74 2.08 11.57
N GLN A 371 -20.62 1.06 12.43
CA GLN A 371 -20.95 -0.34 12.12
C GLN A 371 -22.35 -0.55 11.57
N GLU A 372 -23.35 0.21 12.03
CA GLU A 372 -24.73 0.07 11.54
C GLU A 372 -24.85 0.31 10.02
N MET A 373 -23.87 1.00 9.43
CA MET A 373 -23.79 1.31 8.01
C MET A 373 -22.76 0.45 7.26
N LEU A 374 -22.08 -0.47 7.94
CA LEU A 374 -20.99 -1.29 7.43
C LEU A 374 -21.38 -2.77 7.37
N ASN A 375 -20.62 -3.54 6.59
CA ASN A 375 -20.76 -5.00 6.55
C ASN A 375 -19.97 -5.61 7.71
N GLU A 376 -20.30 -6.84 8.13
CA GLU A 376 -19.63 -7.51 9.26
C GLU A 376 -18.12 -7.70 9.06
N CYS A 377 -17.68 -7.88 7.81
CA CYS A 377 -16.27 -8.04 7.44
C CYS A 377 -15.53 -6.71 7.25
N ASP A 378 -16.20 -5.57 7.46
CA ASP A 378 -15.68 -4.26 7.12
C ASP A 378 -15.18 -3.51 8.35
N LEU A 379 -13.86 -3.36 8.43
CA LEU A 379 -13.16 -2.77 9.56
C LEU A 379 -12.55 -1.42 9.19
N VAL A 380 -12.53 -0.47 10.13
CA VAL A 380 -11.88 0.82 9.94
C VAL A 380 -10.37 0.62 9.82
N SER A 381 -9.72 1.32 8.89
CA SER A 381 -8.29 1.18 8.53
C SER A 381 -7.56 2.51 8.33
N LEU A 382 -8.29 3.60 8.14
CA LEU A 382 -7.75 4.94 7.95
C LEU A 382 -8.66 5.96 8.65
N HIS A 383 -8.04 6.95 9.29
CA HIS A 383 -8.73 8.13 9.82
C HIS A 383 -7.98 9.38 9.39
N MET A 384 -8.69 10.35 8.83
CA MET A 384 -8.14 11.63 8.41
C MET A 384 -9.14 12.75 8.68
N PRO A 385 -8.68 13.95 9.06
CA PRO A 385 -9.55 15.12 9.19
C PRO A 385 -10.03 15.58 7.81
N SER A 386 -11.19 16.23 7.78
CA SER A 386 -11.59 17.06 6.64
C SER A 386 -10.95 18.45 6.77
N GLU A 387 -10.81 19.16 5.65
CA GLU A 387 -10.49 20.59 5.66
C GLU A 387 -11.61 21.43 6.31
N ARG A 388 -12.81 20.84 6.45
CA ARG A 388 -13.91 21.43 7.20
C ARG A 388 -13.90 20.95 8.66
N PRO A 389 -14.03 21.89 9.63
CA PRO A 389 -14.16 21.53 11.03
C PRO A 389 -15.31 20.56 11.30
N SER A 390 -15.22 19.81 12.40
CA SER A 390 -16.25 18.87 12.86
C SER A 390 -16.50 17.66 11.95
N ARG A 391 -15.65 17.44 10.94
CA ARG A 391 -15.79 16.31 10.02
C ARG A 391 -14.52 15.52 9.86
N HIS A 392 -14.73 14.23 9.70
CA HIS A 392 -13.66 13.26 9.59
C HIS A 392 -14.01 12.29 8.47
N TYR A 393 -12.98 11.82 7.79
CA TYR A 393 -13.11 10.70 6.88
C TYR A 393 -12.56 9.44 7.53
N LEU A 394 -13.30 8.35 7.35
CA LEU A 394 -12.91 7.01 7.77
C LEU A 394 -12.80 6.11 6.55
N GLY A 395 -11.63 5.55 6.30
CA GLY A 395 -11.46 4.46 5.36
C GLY A 395 -11.68 3.13 6.07
N THR A 396 -12.40 2.22 5.42
CA THR A 396 -12.63 0.86 5.90
C THR A 396 -12.09 -0.14 4.87
N TYR A 397 -12.27 -1.44 5.08
CA TYR A 397 -11.78 -2.46 4.14
C TYR A 397 -12.53 -2.44 2.81
N HIS A 398 -13.77 -1.94 2.82
CA HIS A 398 -14.62 -1.92 1.64
C HIS A 398 -15.13 -0.52 1.28
N HIS A 399 -15.28 0.37 2.26
CA HIS A 399 -15.95 1.64 2.09
C HIS A 399 -15.10 2.81 2.56
N PHE A 400 -15.49 4.00 2.11
CA PHE A 400 -14.98 5.26 2.61
C PHE A 400 -16.17 6.04 3.15
N LEU A 401 -16.04 6.62 4.34
CA LEU A 401 -17.13 7.29 5.04
C LEU A 401 -16.75 8.72 5.35
N MET A 402 -17.71 9.63 5.26
CA MET A 402 -17.62 10.93 5.91
C MET A 402 -18.48 10.91 7.17
N VAL A 403 -17.90 11.33 8.28
CA VAL A 403 -18.50 11.32 9.61
C VAL A 403 -18.54 12.75 10.16
N ASP A 404 -19.66 13.12 10.78
CA ASP A 404 -19.86 14.44 11.42
C ASP A 404 -19.95 14.27 12.94
N ASP A 405 -19.08 14.97 13.67
CA ASP A 405 -18.96 14.85 15.12
C ASP A 405 -20.12 15.49 15.90
N ARG A 406 -20.92 16.32 15.23
CA ARG A 406 -22.07 17.02 15.81
C ARG A 406 -23.29 16.11 15.95
N SER A 407 -23.30 14.97 15.25
CA SER A 407 -24.43 14.03 15.20
C SER A 407 -24.02 12.61 15.58
N PRO A 408 -23.58 12.34 16.83
CA PRO A 408 -22.97 11.06 17.22
C PRO A 408 -23.91 9.85 17.04
N ASP A 409 -25.21 10.02 17.28
CA ASP A 409 -26.22 8.95 17.09
C ASP A 409 -26.43 8.58 15.61
N GLN A 410 -26.03 9.46 14.68
CA GLN A 410 -26.19 9.27 13.24
C GLN A 410 -24.92 9.70 12.50
N CYS A 411 -23.76 9.30 13.03
CA CYS A 411 -22.47 9.88 12.68
C CYS A 411 -22.09 9.84 11.19
N VAL A 412 -22.45 8.79 10.46
CA VAL A 412 -22.13 8.65 9.02
C VAL A 412 -23.06 9.52 8.18
N HIS A 413 -22.50 10.46 7.41
CA HIS A 413 -23.22 11.38 6.53
C HIS A 413 -23.15 10.98 5.05
N GLN A 414 -22.00 10.49 4.60
CA GLN A 414 -21.76 10.04 3.23
C GLN A 414 -20.98 8.72 3.27
N LYS A 415 -21.21 7.86 2.28
CA LYS A 415 -20.56 6.55 2.15
C LYS A 415 -20.27 6.27 0.68
N TRP A 416 -19.03 5.94 0.37
CA TRP A 416 -18.54 5.53 -0.95
C TRP A 416 -17.94 4.12 -0.88
N THR A 417 -17.78 3.45 -2.02
CA THR A 417 -16.89 2.27 -2.15
C THR A 417 -15.64 2.68 -2.90
N HIS A 418 -14.46 2.50 -2.29
CA HIS A 418 -13.20 3.02 -2.82
C HIS A 418 -12.49 2.14 -3.86
N GLN A 419 -13.00 0.94 -4.17
CA GLN A 419 -12.47 0.05 -5.21
C GLN A 419 -11.10 -0.60 -4.95
N PHE A 420 -10.62 -0.61 -3.72
CA PHE A 420 -9.31 -1.20 -3.39
C PHE A 420 -9.44 -2.65 -2.94
N ARG A 421 -8.51 -3.50 -3.38
CA ARG A 421 -8.32 -4.87 -2.89
C ARG A 421 -7.68 -4.87 -1.51
N SER A 422 -6.74 -3.96 -1.27
CA SER A 422 -6.14 -3.72 0.05
C SER A 422 -6.84 -2.57 0.78
N PRO A 423 -6.95 -2.60 2.12
CA PRO A 423 -7.47 -1.47 2.88
C PRO A 423 -6.69 -0.18 2.62
N PRO A 424 -7.35 1.00 2.62
CA PRO A 424 -6.67 2.30 2.59
C PRO A 424 -5.65 2.44 3.72
N LEU A 425 -4.45 2.89 3.39
CA LEU A 425 -3.33 3.05 4.32
C LEU A 425 -3.08 4.53 4.62
N THR A 426 -3.13 5.38 3.60
CA THR A 426 -2.86 6.81 3.69
C THR A 426 -3.96 7.60 2.98
N GLY A 427 -4.11 8.86 3.39
CA GLY A 427 -4.99 9.78 2.72
C GLY A 427 -4.64 11.23 3.00
N ALA A 428 -5.04 12.11 2.09
CA ALA A 428 -4.83 13.54 2.19
C ALA A 428 -6.05 14.28 1.64
N THR A 429 -6.34 15.43 2.24
CA THR A 429 -7.39 16.36 1.81
C THR A 429 -6.78 17.68 1.37
N SER A 430 -7.44 18.37 0.46
CA SER A 430 -7.16 19.77 0.19
C SER A 430 -8.39 20.46 -0.39
N MET A 431 -8.53 21.75 -0.11
CA MET A 431 -9.52 22.60 -0.78
C MET A 431 -8.94 23.14 -2.09
N CYS A 432 -9.69 23.04 -3.19
CA CYS A 432 -9.38 23.66 -4.47
C CYS A 432 -10.66 24.19 -5.11
N ASP A 433 -10.70 25.47 -5.48
CA ASP A 433 -11.84 26.13 -6.14
C ASP A 433 -13.24 25.87 -5.50
N GLY A 434 -13.29 25.71 -4.17
CA GLY A 434 -14.53 25.48 -3.42
C GLY A 434 -14.95 24.01 -3.29
N GLU A 435 -14.18 23.10 -3.89
CA GLU A 435 -14.30 21.67 -3.74
C GLU A 435 -13.24 21.14 -2.77
N GLU A 436 -13.59 20.10 -2.03
CA GLU A 436 -12.64 19.34 -1.23
C GLU A 436 -12.24 18.09 -1.99
N VAL A 437 -10.96 18.04 -2.37
CA VAL A 437 -10.37 16.92 -3.07
C VAL A 437 -9.72 16.01 -2.04
N ILE A 438 -10.13 14.75 -2.05
CA ILE A 438 -9.72 13.73 -1.11
C ILE A 438 -9.01 12.66 -1.91
N ILE A 439 -7.76 12.36 -1.56
CA ILE A 439 -7.03 11.23 -2.15
C ILE A 439 -6.77 10.21 -1.07
N ILE A 440 -7.06 8.95 -1.39
CA ILE A 440 -6.74 7.79 -0.58
C ILE A 440 -5.85 6.84 -1.37
N SER A 441 -4.99 6.11 -0.66
CA SER A 441 -4.08 5.14 -1.26
C SER A 441 -3.99 3.91 -0.37
N SER A 442 -3.95 2.72 -0.98
CA SER A 442 -3.69 1.47 -0.27
C SER A 442 -2.19 1.18 -0.24
N GLN A 443 -1.80 0.10 0.44
CA GLN A 443 -0.42 -0.39 0.40
C GLN A 443 0.00 -0.81 -1.02
N LEU A 444 -0.94 -1.21 -1.88
CA LEU A 444 -0.64 -1.59 -3.25
C LEU A 444 -0.36 -0.35 -4.14
N PRO A 445 0.71 -0.34 -4.95
CA PRO A 445 1.12 0.84 -5.71
C PRO A 445 0.11 1.30 -6.78
N SER A 446 -0.72 0.37 -7.25
CA SER A 446 -1.76 0.59 -8.27
C SER A 446 -3.07 1.13 -7.70
N GLU A 447 -3.25 1.16 -6.37
CA GLU A 447 -4.54 1.42 -5.74
C GLU A 447 -4.60 2.81 -5.11
N LYS A 448 -5.08 3.75 -5.92
CA LYS A 448 -5.24 5.17 -5.56
C LYS A 448 -6.59 5.65 -6.07
N SER A 449 -7.30 6.42 -5.25
CA SER A 449 -8.60 6.96 -5.64
C SER A 449 -8.76 8.39 -5.18
N VAL A 450 -9.33 9.23 -6.06
CA VAL A 450 -9.75 10.60 -5.78
C VAL A 450 -11.25 10.63 -5.58
N ILE A 451 -11.68 11.27 -4.51
CA ILE A 451 -13.07 11.57 -4.21
C ILE A 451 -13.18 13.09 -4.12
N ILE A 452 -14.24 13.65 -4.71
CA ILE A 452 -14.47 15.09 -4.74
C ILE A 452 -15.77 15.38 -4.00
N ASN A 453 -15.68 16.23 -2.98
CA ASN A 453 -16.84 16.79 -2.31
C ASN A 453 -17.02 18.25 -2.66
N THR A 454 -18.12 18.56 -3.33
CA THR A 454 -18.52 19.93 -3.63
C THR A 454 -19.32 20.48 -2.44
N TRP A 455 -18.98 21.71 -2.03
CA TRP A 455 -19.58 22.38 -0.88
C TRP A 455 -20.48 23.52 -1.34
N GLN A 456 -21.77 23.26 -1.50
CA GLN A 456 -22.74 24.30 -1.90
C GLN A 456 -23.11 25.23 -0.74
N GLN A 457 -23.17 24.70 0.48
CA GLN A 457 -23.38 25.41 1.74
C GLN A 457 -22.39 24.89 2.79
N PHE A 458 -22.12 25.66 3.85
CA PHE A 458 -21.14 25.27 4.90
C PHE A 458 -21.42 23.90 5.52
N ASP A 459 -22.68 23.43 5.50
CA ASP A 459 -23.10 22.25 6.23
C ASP A 459 -23.46 21.01 5.39
N ASP A 460 -23.63 21.11 4.07
CA ASP A 460 -24.12 19.99 3.27
C ASP A 460 -23.20 19.73 2.06
N PRO A 461 -22.33 18.72 2.11
CA PRO A 461 -21.46 18.36 1.01
C PRO A 461 -22.18 17.38 0.09
N HIS A 462 -21.80 17.43 -1.18
CA HIS A 462 -22.27 16.48 -2.16
C HIS A 462 -21.11 16.01 -3.05
N SER A 463 -21.03 14.71 -3.27
CA SER A 463 -20.08 14.10 -4.21
C SER A 463 -20.85 13.73 -5.46
N TYR A 464 -20.75 14.57 -6.49
CA TYR A 464 -21.38 14.35 -7.80
C TYR A 464 -20.63 13.34 -8.67
N TYR A 465 -19.40 13.04 -8.28
CA TYR A 465 -18.47 12.21 -9.03
C TYR A 465 -18.29 10.87 -8.33
N LEU A 466 -18.12 9.81 -9.13
CA LEU A 466 -17.66 8.54 -8.60
C LEU A 466 -16.19 8.66 -8.18
N PRO A 467 -15.75 7.86 -7.18
CA PRO A 467 -14.33 7.71 -6.91
C PRO A 467 -13.56 7.39 -8.20
N HIS A 468 -12.49 8.14 -8.46
CA HIS A 468 -11.73 8.06 -9.71
C HIS A 468 -10.31 7.56 -9.46
N ALA A 469 -9.85 6.58 -10.24
CA ALA A 469 -8.49 6.07 -10.11
C ALA A 469 -7.48 7.04 -10.74
N VAL A 470 -6.43 7.39 -10.00
CA VAL A 470 -5.34 8.25 -10.52
C VAL A 470 -4.32 7.40 -11.24
N PRO A 471 -3.74 7.88 -12.36
CA PRO A 471 -2.62 7.22 -13.00
C PRO A 471 -1.47 6.91 -12.04
N THR A 472 -0.83 5.77 -12.27
CA THR A 472 0.25 5.28 -11.41
C THR A 472 1.58 5.25 -12.14
N ILE A 473 2.70 5.22 -11.40
CA ILE A 473 4.03 5.13 -12.02
C ILE A 473 4.20 3.86 -12.88
N LEU A 474 3.42 2.82 -12.59
CA LEU A 474 3.33 1.61 -13.41
C LEU A 474 2.75 1.89 -14.81
N GLU A 475 1.84 2.85 -14.93
CA GLU A 475 1.32 3.30 -16.23
C GLU A 475 2.38 4.09 -17.00
N THR A 476 3.12 5.00 -16.33
CA THR A 476 4.27 5.68 -16.94
C THR A 476 5.31 4.67 -17.47
N LEU A 477 5.59 3.62 -16.68
CA LEU A 477 6.47 2.54 -17.08
C LEU A 477 5.92 1.81 -18.32
N LYS A 478 4.65 1.41 -18.28
CA LYS A 478 4.01 0.72 -19.41
C LYS A 478 4.05 1.55 -20.69
N GLU A 479 3.75 2.84 -20.62
CA GLU A 479 3.86 3.73 -21.78
C GLU A 479 5.31 3.85 -22.28
N SER A 480 6.27 3.98 -21.36
CA SER A 480 7.69 4.02 -21.72
C SER A 480 8.15 2.73 -22.41
N GLN A 481 7.67 1.58 -21.95
CA GLN A 481 7.96 0.25 -22.52
C GLN A 481 7.36 0.07 -23.91
N LEU A 482 6.13 0.57 -24.13
CA LEU A 482 5.52 0.60 -25.47
C LEU A 482 6.34 1.43 -26.46
N LEU A 483 7.08 2.44 -25.98
CA LEU A 483 8.01 3.25 -26.77
C LEU A 483 9.44 2.65 -26.84
N GLY A 484 9.66 1.43 -26.34
CA GLY A 484 10.97 0.77 -26.37
C GLY A 484 11.99 1.33 -25.38
N THR A 485 11.55 1.97 -24.29
CA THR A 485 12.39 2.51 -23.22
C THR A 485 11.99 1.93 -21.87
N CYS A 486 12.85 2.04 -20.84
CA CYS A 486 12.55 1.53 -19.49
C CYS A 486 12.24 0.01 -19.46
N LEU A 487 13.06 -0.78 -20.17
CA LEU A 487 12.85 -2.22 -20.35
C LEU A 487 13.50 -3.06 -19.24
N ASP A 488 14.20 -2.44 -18.29
CA ASP A 488 14.91 -3.19 -17.26
C ASP A 488 13.91 -3.80 -16.24
N PRO A 489 14.02 -5.10 -15.92
CA PRO A 489 13.11 -5.76 -14.98
C PRO A 489 13.19 -5.18 -13.56
N ILE A 490 14.36 -4.68 -13.14
CA ILE A 490 14.56 -4.07 -11.82
C ILE A 490 13.71 -2.81 -11.71
N THR A 491 13.62 -2.02 -12.77
CA THR A 491 12.74 -0.85 -12.82
C THR A 491 11.30 -1.27 -12.52
N SER A 492 10.82 -2.34 -13.17
CA SER A 492 9.46 -2.87 -12.96
C SER A 492 9.21 -3.33 -11.53
N THR A 493 10.14 -4.09 -10.94
CA THR A 493 10.04 -4.51 -9.54
C THR A 493 10.02 -3.32 -8.60
N ARG A 494 10.90 -2.34 -8.81
CA ARG A 494 11.09 -1.20 -7.92
C ARG A 494 9.92 -0.21 -7.93
N VAL A 495 9.34 0.08 -9.09
CA VAL A 495 8.13 0.91 -9.17
C VAL A 495 6.88 0.17 -8.68
N GLY A 496 6.94 -1.16 -8.62
CA GLY A 496 5.89 -2.05 -8.11
C GLY A 496 5.94 -2.28 -6.59
N LEU A 497 6.79 -1.57 -5.86
CA LEU A 497 6.88 -1.68 -4.40
C LEU A 497 5.74 -0.93 -3.69
N SER A 498 5.45 -1.35 -2.47
CA SER A 498 4.33 -0.84 -1.67
C SER A 498 4.40 0.66 -1.46
N THR A 499 3.22 1.28 -1.49
CA THR A 499 3.03 2.67 -1.07
C THR A 499 3.09 2.74 0.47
N VAL A 500 3.91 3.65 1.00
CA VAL A 500 4.07 3.88 2.45
C VAL A 500 3.72 5.30 2.88
N GLY A 501 3.54 6.23 1.93
CA GLY A 501 3.24 7.61 2.21
C GLY A 501 2.61 8.33 1.03
N SER A 502 1.65 9.22 1.30
CA SER A 502 1.07 10.08 0.27
C SER A 502 0.68 11.45 0.82
N THR A 503 0.79 12.51 0.02
CA THR A 503 0.36 13.86 0.41
C THR A 503 -0.10 14.68 -0.79
N LEU A 504 -0.78 15.80 -0.52
CA LEU A 504 -1.31 16.73 -1.51
C LEU A 504 -0.64 18.10 -1.37
N MET A 505 -0.49 18.79 -2.50
CA MET A 505 -0.09 20.19 -2.56
C MET A 505 -0.95 20.92 -3.56
N VAL A 506 -1.45 22.10 -3.22
CA VAL A 506 -2.13 22.99 -4.16
C VAL A 506 -1.20 24.10 -4.61
N HIS A 507 -1.10 24.31 -5.91
CA HIS A 507 -0.34 25.41 -6.50
C HIS A 507 -1.00 25.85 -7.80
N ASP A 508 -1.26 27.15 -7.94
CA ASP A 508 -1.88 27.76 -9.13
C ASP A 508 -3.16 27.04 -9.61
N LYS A 509 -4.04 26.68 -8.66
CA LYS A 509 -5.30 25.93 -8.89
C LYS A 509 -5.13 24.49 -9.42
N ASN A 510 -3.90 24.02 -9.51
CA ASN A 510 -3.60 22.62 -9.78
C ASN A 510 -3.33 21.89 -8.47
N ILE A 511 -3.68 20.62 -8.45
CA ILE A 511 -3.45 19.73 -7.31
C ILE A 511 -2.33 18.78 -7.69
N TYR A 512 -1.28 18.77 -6.88
CA TYR A 512 -0.16 17.87 -7.06
C TYR A 512 -0.23 16.78 -6.00
N TYR A 513 -0.27 15.53 -6.45
CA TYR A 513 -0.28 14.35 -5.60
C TYR A 513 1.12 13.76 -5.54
N PHE A 514 1.65 13.61 -4.33
CA PHE A 514 2.95 12.99 -4.08
C PHE A 514 2.76 11.63 -3.42
N ASN A 515 3.49 10.63 -3.90
CA ASN A 515 3.47 9.27 -3.39
C ASN A 515 4.89 8.77 -3.11
N GLN A 516 5.06 8.06 -2.01
CA GLN A 516 6.33 7.45 -1.61
C GLN A 516 6.20 5.93 -1.53
N ASN A 517 7.13 5.20 -2.15
CA ASN A 517 7.22 3.74 -2.02
C ASN A 517 8.07 3.33 -0.79
N SER A 518 8.09 2.04 -0.47
CA SER A 518 8.82 1.47 0.67
C SER A 518 10.35 1.62 0.61
N LEU A 519 10.90 2.00 -0.55
CA LEU A 519 12.32 2.38 -0.70
C LEU A 519 12.55 3.87 -0.66
N GLU A 520 11.55 4.63 -0.24
CA GLU A 520 11.62 6.08 -0.09
C GLU A 520 11.72 6.85 -1.41
N ASP A 521 11.51 6.19 -2.56
CA ASP A 521 11.38 6.86 -3.85
C ASP A 521 10.06 7.64 -3.90
N VAL A 522 10.16 8.91 -4.30
CA VAL A 522 9.01 9.82 -4.36
C VAL A 522 8.62 10.07 -5.82
N PHE A 523 7.35 9.85 -6.12
CA PHE A 523 6.72 10.14 -7.40
C PHE A 523 5.64 11.19 -7.23
N TYR A 524 5.35 11.95 -8.28
CA TYR A 524 4.25 12.92 -8.24
C TYR A 524 3.48 12.99 -9.56
N SER A 525 2.21 13.37 -9.47
CA SER A 525 1.35 13.71 -10.61
C SER A 525 0.58 15.00 -10.34
N CYS A 526 0.04 15.59 -11.41
CA CYS A 526 -0.76 16.80 -11.45
C CYS A 526 -2.20 16.43 -11.83
N ILE A 527 -3.16 16.96 -11.07
CA ILE A 527 -4.59 16.86 -11.29
C ILE A 527 -5.09 18.28 -11.59
N THR A 528 -5.59 18.50 -12.80
CA THR A 528 -5.93 19.83 -13.31
C THR A 528 -7.29 19.85 -13.99
N HIS A 529 -7.98 20.98 -13.87
CA HIS A 529 -9.28 21.24 -14.53
C HIS A 529 -9.15 21.56 -16.03
N ASN A 530 -7.93 21.77 -16.54
CA ASN A 530 -7.72 22.24 -17.91
C ASN A 530 -7.89 21.13 -18.95
N GLU A 531 -8.89 21.28 -19.83
CA GLU A 531 -9.14 20.45 -21.03
C GLU A 531 -8.08 20.59 -22.14
N LEU A 532 -6.84 20.98 -21.81
CA LEU A 532 -5.78 21.09 -22.81
C LEU A 532 -5.17 19.71 -23.06
N GLU A 533 -5.94 18.81 -23.70
CA GLU A 533 -5.48 17.47 -24.15
C GLU A 533 -4.13 17.54 -24.88
N LYS A 534 -3.88 18.64 -25.62
CA LYS A 534 -2.61 18.89 -26.32
C LYS A 534 -1.41 19.06 -25.38
N ASN A 535 -1.60 19.62 -24.20
CA ASN A 535 -0.51 19.78 -23.22
C ASN A 535 -0.25 18.47 -22.47
N ILE A 536 -1.28 17.65 -22.26
CA ILE A 536 -1.16 16.37 -21.54
C ILE A 536 -0.20 15.42 -22.26
N SER A 537 -0.27 15.33 -23.61
CA SER A 537 0.67 14.52 -24.38
C SER A 537 2.13 14.92 -24.13
N LEU A 538 2.44 16.21 -24.23
CA LEU A 538 3.80 16.71 -24.00
C LEU A 538 4.26 16.48 -22.56
N ILE A 539 3.35 16.66 -21.60
CA ILE A 539 3.58 16.44 -20.17
C ILE A 539 3.85 14.96 -19.88
N ASN A 540 3.18 14.04 -20.58
CA ASN A 540 3.38 12.60 -20.48
C ASN A 540 4.68 12.16 -21.16
N ASP A 541 5.08 12.79 -22.27
CA ASP A 541 6.41 12.58 -22.87
C ASP A 541 7.53 12.94 -21.89
N TYR A 542 7.37 14.05 -21.14
CA TYR A 542 8.28 14.40 -20.05
C TYR A 542 8.28 13.37 -18.92
N ALA A 543 7.15 12.71 -18.65
CA ALA A 543 7.07 11.64 -17.65
C ALA A 543 7.92 10.44 -18.06
N GLY A 544 7.75 9.96 -19.30
CA GLY A 544 8.54 8.85 -19.85
C GLY A 544 10.03 9.19 -19.93
N HIS A 545 10.38 10.41 -20.34
CA HIS A 545 11.78 10.87 -20.33
C HIS A 545 12.36 10.91 -18.91
N ALA A 546 11.61 11.44 -17.93
CA ALA A 546 12.05 11.49 -16.54
C ALA A 546 12.28 10.08 -15.97
N LEU A 547 11.40 9.12 -16.28
CA LEU A 547 11.56 7.72 -15.88
C LEU A 547 12.79 7.07 -16.54
N LYS A 548 13.04 7.33 -17.83
CA LYS A 548 14.24 6.86 -18.53
C LYS A 548 15.53 7.39 -17.90
N CYS A 549 15.55 8.66 -17.52
CA CYS A 549 16.69 9.24 -16.78
C CYS A 549 16.84 8.58 -15.40
N TRP A 550 15.75 8.32 -14.72
CA TRP A 550 15.73 7.68 -13.40
C TRP A 550 16.26 6.24 -13.45
N GLU A 551 15.85 5.44 -14.43
CA GLU A 551 16.38 4.08 -14.68
C GLU A 551 17.89 4.11 -14.93
N LYS A 552 18.37 5.04 -15.77
CA LYS A 552 19.82 5.18 -16.02
C LYS A 552 20.62 5.45 -14.75
N GLU A 553 20.11 6.30 -13.85
CA GLU A 553 20.76 6.57 -12.57
C GLU A 553 20.68 5.37 -11.61
N MET A 554 19.58 4.63 -11.65
CA MET A 554 19.43 3.38 -10.88
C MET A 554 20.50 2.37 -11.30
N LEU A 555 20.63 2.10 -12.60
CA LEU A 555 21.59 1.14 -13.14
C LEU A 555 23.05 1.54 -12.84
N LYS A 556 23.40 2.82 -12.99
CA LYS A 556 24.72 3.34 -12.60
C LYS A 556 25.05 3.11 -11.13
N ASN A 557 24.06 3.25 -10.25
CA ASN A 557 24.26 3.02 -8.81
C ASN A 557 24.44 1.53 -8.50
N GLN A 558 23.75 0.65 -9.22
CA GLN A 558 23.89 -0.80 -9.08
C GLN A 558 25.21 -1.34 -9.64
N GLU A 559 25.68 -0.86 -10.78
CA GLU A 559 26.98 -1.25 -11.36
C GLU A 559 28.14 -1.03 -10.39
N LYS A 560 28.09 0.03 -9.57
CA LYS A 560 29.08 0.30 -8.53
C LYS A 560 29.01 -0.67 -7.34
N LEU A 561 27.88 -1.34 -7.16
CA LEU A 561 27.61 -2.27 -6.06
C LEU A 561 27.82 -3.73 -6.45
N LEU A 562 27.88 -4.05 -7.74
CA LEU A 562 28.16 -5.40 -8.24
C LEU A 562 29.65 -5.74 -8.03
N ILE A 563 29.95 -6.54 -7.01
CA ILE A 563 31.22 -7.28 -6.98
C ILE A 563 31.09 -8.37 -8.05
N PRO A 564 32.06 -8.52 -8.97
CA PRO A 564 32.03 -9.60 -9.95
C PRO A 564 31.84 -10.93 -9.24
N LEU A 565 30.96 -11.77 -9.77
CA LEU A 565 30.61 -13.07 -9.23
C LEU A 565 31.91 -13.87 -9.04
N ALA A 566 32.41 -13.92 -7.80
CA ALA A 566 33.63 -14.62 -7.47
C ALA A 566 33.26 -16.06 -7.18
N ILE A 567 33.80 -16.99 -7.96
CA ILE A 567 33.73 -18.41 -7.65
C ILE A 567 34.52 -18.59 -6.35
N THR A 568 33.83 -18.67 -5.22
CA THR A 568 34.45 -18.80 -3.90
C THR A 568 35.05 -20.18 -3.71
N ASP A 569 34.35 -21.21 -4.17
CA ASP A 569 34.77 -22.60 -4.08
C ASP A 569 34.29 -23.42 -5.28
N ARG A 570 35.15 -24.31 -5.77
CA ARG A 570 34.83 -25.25 -6.84
C ARG A 570 34.67 -26.65 -6.23
N PHE A 571 33.43 -27.07 -6.02
CA PHE A 571 33.14 -28.41 -5.52
C PHE A 571 33.09 -29.43 -6.66
N ASN A 572 33.68 -30.61 -6.45
CA ASN A 572 33.56 -31.71 -7.39
C ASN A 572 32.18 -32.38 -7.24
N MET A 573 31.25 -31.99 -8.11
CA MET A 573 29.89 -32.53 -8.17
C MET A 573 29.79 -33.86 -8.93
N GLU A 574 30.91 -34.49 -9.31
CA GLU A 574 30.91 -35.76 -10.07
C GLU A 574 30.17 -36.89 -9.33
N HIS A 575 30.16 -36.89 -8.00
CA HIS A 575 29.44 -37.88 -7.20
C HIS A 575 27.90 -37.70 -7.29
N ILE A 576 27.41 -36.47 -7.26
CA ILE A 576 25.99 -36.13 -7.48
C ILE A 576 25.61 -36.40 -8.94
N PHE A 577 26.48 -36.04 -9.89
CA PHE A 577 26.25 -36.33 -11.30
C PHE A 577 26.22 -37.83 -11.57
N LYS A 578 27.08 -38.62 -10.91
CA LYS A 578 27.03 -40.09 -10.94
C LYS A 578 25.74 -40.63 -10.35
N GLN A 579 25.20 -40.04 -9.27
CA GLN A 579 23.89 -40.41 -8.74
C GLN A 579 22.74 -40.08 -9.70
N PHE A 580 22.77 -38.92 -10.38
CA PHE A 580 21.79 -38.60 -11.43
C PHE A 580 21.93 -39.47 -12.68
N SER A 581 23.15 -39.95 -12.96
CA SER A 581 23.46 -40.84 -14.08
C SER A 581 23.27 -42.31 -13.74
N ASP A 582 22.96 -42.63 -12.48
CA ASP A 582 22.80 -43.99 -12.01
C ASP A 582 21.45 -44.53 -12.47
N THR A 583 21.46 -45.25 -13.59
CA THR A 583 20.28 -45.92 -14.16
C THR A 583 19.62 -46.95 -13.23
N THR A 584 20.22 -47.26 -12.07
CA THR A 584 19.59 -48.10 -11.04
C THR A 584 18.61 -47.32 -10.15
N LEU A 585 18.80 -46.00 -10.01
CA LEU A 585 17.81 -45.07 -9.44
C LEU A 585 16.80 -44.70 -10.54
N LYS A 586 16.07 -45.69 -11.04
CA LYS A 586 14.86 -45.39 -11.81
C LYS A 586 13.87 -44.79 -10.83
N TYR A 587 13.58 -43.50 -11.02
CA TYR A 587 12.31 -42.95 -10.57
C TYR A 587 11.24 -43.75 -11.31
N GLU A 588 10.69 -44.79 -10.68
CA GLU A 588 9.43 -45.38 -11.13
C GLU A 588 8.39 -44.30 -10.89
N LEU A 589 8.15 -43.47 -11.90
CA LEU A 589 6.91 -42.72 -11.99
C LEU A 589 5.80 -43.76 -11.76
N SER A 590 5.09 -43.63 -10.64
CA SER A 590 3.87 -44.40 -10.47
C SER A 590 3.02 -44.12 -11.71
N ALA A 591 2.30 -45.10 -12.22
CA ALA A 591 1.43 -44.90 -13.38
C ALA A 591 0.39 -43.78 -13.16
N GLU A 592 0.26 -43.29 -11.92
CA GLU A 592 -0.60 -42.21 -11.47
C GLU A 592 0.04 -40.81 -11.62
N GLU A 593 1.36 -40.69 -11.79
CA GLU A 593 2.06 -39.39 -11.98
C GLU A 593 2.33 -39.03 -13.45
N ASN A 594 1.68 -39.70 -14.41
CA ASN A 594 1.43 -39.12 -15.74
C ASN A 594 0.32 -38.05 -15.65
N PHE A 595 0.45 -37.11 -14.71
CA PHE A 595 -0.50 -36.01 -14.46
C PHE A 595 -0.34 -34.86 -15.46
N MET A 596 -0.14 -35.26 -16.70
CA MET A 596 0.04 -34.42 -17.84
C MET A 596 -0.84 -35.12 -18.89
N PRO A 597 -2.18 -34.98 -18.74
CA PRO A 597 -3.18 -35.79 -19.44
C PRO A 597 -3.08 -35.64 -20.96
N GLU A 598 -2.98 -36.70 -21.76
CA GLU A 598 -2.68 -36.66 -23.22
C GLU A 598 -3.42 -35.60 -24.09
N TYR A 599 -4.51 -34.98 -23.62
CA TYR A 599 -5.25 -33.93 -24.33
C TYR A 599 -4.48 -32.63 -24.66
N TRP A 600 -3.38 -32.28 -23.97
CA TRP A 600 -2.61 -31.05 -24.29
C TRP A 600 -1.49 -31.33 -25.31
N ARG A 601 -1.15 -32.59 -25.58
CA ARG A 601 -0.20 -32.97 -26.62
C ARG A 601 -0.93 -33.25 -27.94
N THR A 602 -1.30 -32.19 -28.64
CA THR A 602 -1.86 -32.31 -30.00
C THR A 602 -0.71 -32.39 -31.01
N PRO A 603 -0.65 -33.43 -31.86
CA PRO A 603 0.36 -33.51 -32.92
C PRO A 603 0.29 -32.28 -33.85
N VAL A 604 1.43 -31.77 -34.30
CA VAL A 604 1.51 -30.56 -35.13
C VAL A 604 0.70 -30.68 -36.43
N TYR A 605 0.62 -31.87 -37.02
CA TYR A 605 -0.24 -32.10 -38.20
C TYR A 605 -1.73 -31.90 -37.90
N LYS A 606 -2.20 -32.30 -36.71
CA LYS A 606 -3.57 -32.04 -36.23
C LYS A 606 -3.80 -30.56 -35.93
N LEU A 607 -2.76 -29.83 -35.48
CA LEU A 607 -2.84 -28.38 -35.28
C LEU A 607 -3.03 -27.63 -36.62
N ARG A 608 -2.48 -28.15 -37.72
CA ARG A 608 -2.69 -27.61 -39.08
C ARG A 608 -4.04 -28.01 -39.71
N GLU A 609 -4.74 -29.02 -39.16
CA GLU A 609 -6.10 -29.40 -39.60
C GLU A 609 -7.20 -28.46 -39.05
N TYR A 610 -6.90 -27.65 -38.02
CA TYR A 610 -7.86 -26.66 -37.53
C TYR A 610 -8.11 -25.60 -38.59
N LYS A 611 -9.34 -25.56 -39.11
CA LYS A 611 -9.84 -24.58 -40.08
C LYS A 611 -10.16 -23.22 -39.45
N ASP A 612 -9.41 -22.83 -38.43
CA ASP A 612 -9.50 -21.47 -37.88
C ASP A 612 -8.68 -20.55 -38.79
N LEU A 613 -9.24 -19.41 -39.18
CA LEU A 613 -8.59 -18.43 -40.05
C LEU A 613 -7.32 -17.83 -39.42
N LEU A 614 -7.22 -17.81 -38.08
CA LEU A 614 -6.13 -17.16 -37.35
C LEU A 614 -5.04 -18.14 -36.88
N ALA A 615 -5.35 -19.43 -36.77
CA ALA A 615 -4.40 -20.41 -36.27
C ALA A 615 -3.13 -20.53 -37.15
N PRO A 616 -3.20 -20.52 -38.50
CA PRO A 616 -1.99 -20.53 -39.32
C PRO A 616 -1.11 -19.29 -39.09
N LEU A 617 -1.72 -18.10 -38.99
CA LEU A 617 -1.00 -16.83 -38.78
C LEU A 617 -0.35 -16.73 -37.39
N LEU A 618 -1.00 -17.29 -36.36
CA LEU A 618 -0.45 -17.31 -34.99
C LEU A 618 0.71 -18.30 -34.83
N LEU A 619 0.72 -19.37 -35.63
CA LEU A 619 1.74 -20.42 -35.58
C LEU A 619 2.92 -20.17 -36.53
N ASP A 620 2.76 -19.26 -37.51
CA ASP A 620 3.77 -18.90 -38.51
C ASP A 620 5.11 -18.41 -37.89
N PRO A 621 5.13 -17.56 -36.85
CA PRO A 621 6.38 -17.08 -36.25
C PRO A 621 7.19 -18.16 -35.53
N TRP A 622 6.58 -19.32 -35.25
CA TRP A 622 7.15 -20.39 -34.44
C TRP A 622 7.89 -21.43 -35.28
N ASP A 623 7.87 -21.29 -36.61
CA ASP A 623 8.66 -22.05 -37.60
C ASP A 623 8.77 -23.54 -37.26
N LEU A 624 7.61 -24.16 -36.95
CA LEU A 624 7.54 -25.55 -36.53
C LEU A 624 7.82 -26.46 -37.74
N GLU A 625 9.10 -26.82 -37.90
CA GLU A 625 9.57 -27.81 -38.85
C GLU A 625 8.93 -29.18 -38.53
N CYS A 626 8.08 -29.67 -39.43
CA CYS A 626 7.63 -31.06 -39.40
C CYS A 626 8.56 -31.89 -40.28
N ASP A 627 9.30 -32.81 -39.69
CA ASP A 627 9.86 -33.97 -40.40
C ASP A 627 8.70 -34.90 -40.84
N LEU A 628 8.01 -34.51 -41.91
CA LEU A 628 6.99 -35.34 -42.54
C LEU A 628 7.31 -35.46 -44.03
N GLY A 629 7.84 -36.64 -44.39
CA GLY A 629 7.86 -37.10 -45.76
C GLY A 629 6.44 -37.13 -46.35
N ASP A 630 6.35 -36.70 -47.61
CA ASP A 630 5.27 -36.96 -48.55
C ASP A 630 3.84 -36.58 -48.13
N TYR A 631 3.63 -35.37 -47.60
CA TYR A 631 2.30 -34.73 -47.63
C TYR A 631 2.32 -33.51 -48.54
N VAL A 632 1.74 -33.65 -49.73
CA VAL A 632 1.46 -32.55 -50.67
C VAL A 632 0.09 -31.97 -50.30
N PRO A 633 -0.02 -30.73 -49.81
CA PRO A 633 -1.32 -30.09 -49.64
C PRO A 633 -1.95 -29.82 -51.01
N ASP A 634 -3.23 -30.13 -51.17
CA ASP A 634 -4.02 -29.68 -52.32
C ASP A 634 -4.02 -28.14 -52.40
N GLU A 635 -3.90 -27.58 -53.61
CA GLU A 635 -3.95 -26.14 -53.87
C GLU A 635 -5.20 -25.49 -53.21
N PRO A 636 -5.04 -24.36 -52.49
CA PRO A 636 -6.17 -23.69 -51.88
C PRO A 636 -7.00 -23.00 -52.97
N LYS A 637 -8.26 -23.41 -53.12
CA LYS A 637 -9.27 -22.62 -53.84
C LYS A 637 -9.48 -21.32 -53.07
N GLU A 638 -9.25 -20.17 -53.71
CA GLU A 638 -9.48 -18.85 -53.13
C GLU A 638 -10.88 -18.76 -52.48
N ASP A 639 -10.93 -18.69 -51.15
CA ASP A 639 -12.16 -18.43 -50.41
C ASP A 639 -12.41 -16.91 -50.43
N PRO A 640 -13.58 -16.42 -50.88
CA PRO A 640 -13.93 -15.00 -50.87
C PRO A 640 -13.82 -14.33 -49.48
N LYS A 641 -13.79 -15.12 -48.40
CA LYS A 641 -13.54 -14.63 -47.02
C LYS A 641 -12.08 -14.27 -46.74
N GLN A 642 -11.14 -14.86 -47.47
CA GLN A 642 -9.70 -14.61 -47.34
C GLN A 642 -9.36 -13.23 -47.93
N ARG A 643 -9.96 -12.86 -49.07
CA ARG A 643 -9.91 -11.49 -49.62
C ARG A 643 -10.42 -10.42 -48.67
N TRP A 644 -11.50 -10.70 -47.93
CA TRP A 644 -12.02 -9.73 -46.95
C TRP A 644 -11.06 -9.51 -45.78
N LEU A 645 -10.32 -10.56 -45.34
CA LEU A 645 -9.31 -10.43 -44.30
C LEU A 645 -8.06 -9.69 -44.81
N ASP A 646 -7.62 -9.98 -46.04
CA ASP A 646 -6.51 -9.29 -46.67
C ASP A 646 -6.83 -7.79 -46.88
N ASP A 647 -8.06 -7.46 -47.28
CA ASP A 647 -8.55 -6.08 -47.35
C ASP A 647 -8.62 -5.41 -45.96
N TRP A 648 -8.94 -6.17 -44.91
CA TRP A 648 -8.99 -5.63 -43.54
C TRP A 648 -7.59 -5.40 -42.95
N VAL A 649 -6.65 -6.31 -43.17
CA VAL A 649 -5.24 -6.14 -42.78
C VAL A 649 -4.59 -5.02 -43.59
N GLN A 650 -4.87 -4.94 -44.89
CA GLN A 650 -4.38 -3.84 -45.72
C GLN A 650 -5.00 -2.50 -45.34
N SER A 651 -6.29 -2.45 -44.98
CA SER A 651 -6.94 -1.20 -44.54
C SER A 651 -6.43 -0.69 -43.19
N THR A 652 -6.00 -1.58 -42.29
CA THR A 652 -5.36 -1.20 -41.02
C THR A 652 -3.90 -0.76 -41.20
N THR A 653 -3.17 -1.27 -42.19
CA THR A 653 -1.86 -0.70 -42.60
C THR A 653 -1.96 0.57 -43.46
N SER A 654 -3.09 0.82 -44.15
CA SER A 654 -3.24 1.97 -45.06
C SER A 654 -3.55 3.32 -44.37
N SER A 655 -3.81 3.32 -43.05
CA SER A 655 -4.00 4.56 -42.30
C SER A 655 -2.69 5.21 -41.80
N GLN A 656 -1.53 4.66 -42.20
CA GLN A 656 -0.21 5.30 -42.04
C GLN A 656 0.59 5.24 -43.35
N ALA A 657 0.05 5.83 -44.43
CA ALA A 657 0.86 6.18 -45.59
C ALA A 657 1.28 7.66 -45.49
N VAL A 658 2.50 7.89 -45.01
CA VAL A 658 3.23 9.15 -45.24
C VAL A 658 3.67 9.16 -46.71
N PRO A 659 3.50 10.25 -47.48
CA PRO A 659 3.88 10.27 -48.90
C PRO A 659 5.42 10.23 -49.06
N PRO A 660 5.93 9.70 -50.20
CA PRO A 660 7.36 9.64 -50.46
C PRO A 660 7.88 11.04 -50.80
N LEU A 661 8.77 11.55 -49.95
CA LEU A 661 9.58 12.73 -50.27
C LEU A 661 10.88 12.26 -50.91
N GLU A 662 11.09 12.72 -52.13
CA GLU A 662 12.29 12.52 -52.94
C GLU A 662 13.56 12.91 -52.18
N GLU A 663 14.62 12.15 -52.46
CA GLU A 663 15.99 12.49 -52.09
C GLU A 663 16.33 13.92 -52.51
N ASN A 664 16.68 14.78 -51.56
CA ASN A 664 17.92 15.55 -51.58
C ASN A 664 18.08 16.40 -50.30
N LEU A 665 19.32 16.37 -49.79
CA LEU A 665 19.93 17.17 -48.72
C LEU A 665 19.90 16.57 -47.31
N SER A 666 21.09 16.09 -46.94
CA SER A 666 21.60 15.75 -45.62
C SER A 666 21.01 16.55 -44.46
N MET A 667 20.45 15.85 -43.48
CA MET A 667 20.22 16.39 -42.14
C MET A 667 20.75 15.45 -41.04
N SER A 668 21.86 14.79 -41.34
CA SER A 668 22.76 14.13 -40.39
C SER A 668 23.90 15.05 -39.91
N GLN A 669 23.72 16.37 -40.00
CA GLN A 669 24.71 17.38 -39.58
C GLN A 669 24.11 18.60 -38.83
N VAL A 670 22.88 18.53 -38.32
CA VAL A 670 22.26 19.68 -37.59
C VAL A 670 21.70 19.30 -36.21
N LEU A 671 21.99 18.10 -35.69
CA LEU A 671 21.73 17.75 -34.28
C LEU A 671 22.96 17.30 -33.50
N ASP A 672 24.15 17.42 -34.11
CA ASP A 672 25.44 17.16 -33.45
C ASP A 672 26.23 18.44 -33.10
N ASP A 673 25.69 19.64 -33.34
CA ASP A 673 26.43 20.90 -33.13
C ASP A 673 25.74 21.96 -32.25
N ASP A 674 24.54 21.71 -31.71
CA ASP A 674 23.98 22.52 -30.62
C ASP A 674 24.12 21.78 -29.29
N HIS A 675 25.38 21.68 -28.86
CA HIS A 675 25.76 21.59 -27.46
C HIS A 675 25.40 22.89 -26.72
N ASP A 676 24.12 23.28 -26.74
CA ASP A 676 23.61 24.19 -25.72
C ASP A 676 23.39 23.35 -24.46
N HIS A 677 24.42 23.40 -23.63
CA HIS A 677 24.43 23.01 -22.23
C HIS A 677 23.08 23.35 -21.56
N ILE A 678 22.17 22.39 -21.49
CA ILE A 678 21.28 22.30 -20.34
C ILE A 678 22.23 21.98 -19.18
N PRO A 679 22.42 22.88 -18.20
CA PRO A 679 23.23 22.54 -17.05
C PRO A 679 22.42 21.56 -16.20
N PHE A 680 22.53 20.27 -16.54
CA PHE A 680 22.39 19.23 -15.55
C PHE A 680 23.57 19.43 -14.61
N THR A 681 23.31 20.01 -13.44
CA THR A 681 24.21 19.76 -12.31
C THR A 681 24.10 18.26 -12.03
N PRO A 682 25.15 17.45 -12.24
CA PRO A 682 25.12 16.07 -11.79
C PRO A 682 25.02 16.13 -10.28
N VAL A 683 23.84 15.83 -9.73
CA VAL A 683 23.70 15.66 -8.28
C VAL A 683 24.31 14.32 -7.96
N LEU A 684 25.64 14.31 -7.81
CA LEU A 684 26.37 13.24 -7.15
C LEU A 684 25.71 13.05 -5.78
N THR A 685 25.18 11.85 -5.55
CA THR A 685 24.43 11.45 -4.35
C THR A 685 25.23 11.59 -3.03
N GLN A 686 26.51 11.98 -3.09
CA GLN A 686 27.34 12.33 -1.93
C GLN A 686 27.90 13.76 -1.95
N ASP A 687 28.16 14.36 -3.12
CA ASP A 687 28.95 15.60 -3.17
C ASP A 687 28.12 16.89 -3.04
N HIS A 688 26.79 16.78 -3.02
CA HIS A 688 25.89 17.91 -2.71
C HIS A 688 24.93 17.67 -1.54
N VAL A 689 24.90 16.46 -0.97
CA VAL A 689 24.19 16.18 0.30
C VAL A 689 25.13 16.34 1.52
N SER A 690 26.39 16.70 1.28
CA SER A 690 27.35 17.16 2.29
C SER A 690 27.11 18.64 2.60
N VAL A 691 25.97 18.95 3.25
CA VAL A 691 25.78 20.26 3.87
C VAL A 691 26.77 20.35 5.04
N SER A 692 27.80 21.15 4.87
CA SER A 692 28.88 21.32 5.84
C SER A 692 28.32 21.80 7.18
N GLN A 693 28.43 21.00 8.22
CA GLN A 693 28.22 21.45 9.60
C GLN A 693 29.38 22.37 9.98
N GLN A 694 29.17 23.69 9.91
CA GLN A 694 30.07 24.65 10.55
C GLN A 694 29.62 24.86 12.00
N HIS A 695 30.18 24.07 12.92
CA HIS A 695 30.21 24.44 14.32
C HIS A 695 31.29 25.51 14.52
N MET A 696 30.87 26.75 14.82
CA MET A 696 31.71 27.73 15.52
C MET A 696 31.13 27.94 16.91
N GLN A 697 31.90 27.60 17.96
CA GLN A 697 32.23 28.49 19.08
C GLN A 697 33.18 27.77 20.07
N PRO A 698 34.00 28.52 20.84
CA PRO A 698 35.29 28.08 21.34
C PRO A 698 35.22 27.42 22.73
N ASN A 699 36.09 26.44 22.95
CA ASN A 699 36.37 25.83 24.26
C ASN A 699 37.01 26.85 25.23
N PRO A 700 36.55 26.94 26.49
CA PRO A 700 37.39 27.33 27.60
C PRO A 700 38.00 26.08 28.26
N GLU A 701 39.33 26.11 28.42
CA GLU A 701 40.15 25.11 29.10
C GLU A 701 39.80 24.95 30.59
N ILE A 702 39.55 23.72 31.06
CA ILE A 702 39.59 23.32 32.48
C ILE A 702 40.14 21.87 32.57
N PRO A 703 40.96 21.51 33.58
CA PRO A 703 42.12 20.64 33.41
C PRO A 703 41.90 19.14 33.68
N VAL A 704 42.79 18.36 33.08
CA VAL A 704 42.89 16.89 33.14
C VAL A 704 43.25 16.38 34.55
N PRO A 705 42.48 15.45 35.16
CA PRO A 705 42.96 14.68 36.29
C PRO A 705 43.72 13.44 35.80
N ILE A 706 44.91 13.28 36.36
CA ILE A 706 45.84 12.16 36.16
C ILE A 706 45.23 10.89 36.76
N ILE A 707 44.94 9.89 35.93
CA ILE A 707 44.61 8.53 36.37
C ILE A 707 45.87 7.67 36.27
N LYS A 708 46.32 7.17 37.43
CA LYS A 708 47.37 6.18 37.56
C LYS A 708 46.85 4.82 37.07
N THR A 709 47.60 4.19 36.18
CA THR A 709 47.43 2.81 35.75
C THR A 709 48.11 1.87 36.74
N GLU A 710 47.34 0.93 37.29
CA GLU A 710 47.85 -0.35 37.81
C GLU A 710 47.15 -1.49 37.03
N PRO A 711 47.86 -2.57 36.67
CA PRO A 711 47.33 -3.63 35.83
C PRO A 711 46.66 -4.71 36.69
N ALA A 712 45.51 -5.21 36.23
CA ALA A 712 44.92 -6.44 36.74
C ALA A 712 44.79 -7.42 35.58
N ASP A 713 45.42 -8.58 35.77
CA ASP A 713 45.39 -9.76 34.92
C ASP A 713 43.96 -10.23 34.66
N LEU A 714 43.64 -10.51 33.39
CA LEU A 714 42.57 -11.43 32.98
C LEU A 714 42.96 -12.00 31.61
N ALA A 715 43.59 -13.17 31.66
CA ALA A 715 43.81 -14.04 30.52
C ALA A 715 42.57 -14.89 30.26
N GLU A 716 42.28 -15.09 28.98
CA GLU A 716 41.68 -16.27 28.33
C GLU A 716 40.39 -16.86 28.92
N GLU A 717 39.28 -16.73 28.17
CA GLU A 717 38.44 -17.86 27.74
C GLU A 717 37.41 -17.36 26.71
N LEU A 718 37.77 -17.51 25.44
CA LEU A 718 36.91 -17.37 24.26
C LEU A 718 37.04 -18.72 23.54
N ASP A 719 36.08 -19.61 23.77
CA ASP A 719 35.67 -20.72 22.88
C ASP A 719 34.71 -21.64 23.66
N ASP A 720 33.46 -21.76 23.19
CA ASP A 720 32.64 -22.99 23.19
C ASP A 720 31.15 -22.66 23.05
N PHE A 721 30.68 -22.52 21.80
CA PHE A 721 29.31 -22.85 21.42
C PHE A 721 29.35 -23.79 20.21
N THR A 722 29.71 -25.05 20.46
CA THR A 722 29.41 -26.17 19.56
C THR A 722 28.43 -27.11 20.24
N THR A 723 27.23 -27.20 19.68
CA THR A 723 26.18 -28.15 20.06
C THR A 723 26.65 -29.57 19.73
N ILE A 724 27.09 -30.33 20.73
CA ILE A 724 27.47 -31.74 20.55
C ILE A 724 26.22 -32.61 20.63
N THR A 725 25.69 -33.01 19.48
CA THR A 725 24.72 -34.10 19.36
C THR A 725 25.41 -35.43 19.67
N LYS A 726 25.21 -35.97 20.88
CA LYS A 726 25.70 -37.31 21.23
C LYS A 726 24.85 -38.39 20.56
N VAL A 727 25.36 -38.96 19.48
CA VAL A 727 24.87 -40.21 18.89
C VAL A 727 25.17 -41.37 19.86
N VAL A 728 24.13 -41.95 20.45
CA VAL A 728 24.21 -43.15 21.29
C VAL A 728 24.40 -44.38 20.39
N LYS A 729 25.52 -45.09 20.54
CA LYS A 729 25.77 -46.37 19.85
C LYS A 729 24.79 -47.46 20.33
N PRO A 730 24.22 -48.29 19.46
CA PRO A 730 23.34 -49.38 19.88
C PRO A 730 24.15 -50.51 20.52
N LYS A 731 23.64 -51.06 21.64
CA LYS A 731 24.14 -52.29 22.26
C LYS A 731 23.85 -53.50 21.36
N LYS A 732 24.85 -54.36 21.17
CA LYS A 732 24.74 -55.64 20.45
C LYS A 732 23.62 -56.53 21.04
N PRO A 733 22.78 -57.19 20.22
CA PRO A 733 21.82 -58.17 20.71
C PRO A 733 22.49 -59.54 20.93
N LYS A 734 22.16 -60.21 22.04
CA LYS A 734 22.44 -61.63 22.25
C LYS A 734 21.23 -62.46 21.81
N LYS A 735 21.47 -63.28 20.78
CA LYS A 735 20.81 -64.55 20.39
C LYS A 735 19.28 -64.59 20.12
N LYS A 736 18.98 -64.87 18.84
CA LYS A 736 17.80 -65.57 18.26
C LYS A 736 17.43 -66.84 19.04
N PRO A 737 16.18 -67.38 18.98
CA PRO A 737 15.35 -67.59 17.76
C PRO A 737 13.86 -67.19 17.98
N THR A 738 12.89 -67.22 17.05
CA THR A 738 12.67 -67.86 15.74
C THR A 738 11.54 -67.04 15.08
N SER A 739 11.66 -66.77 13.79
CA SER A 739 10.60 -66.74 12.76
C SER A 739 9.12 -66.65 13.18
N THR A 740 8.43 -65.55 12.84
CA THR A 740 7.49 -65.49 11.69
C THR A 740 7.17 -64.03 11.33
N TYR A 741 7.34 -63.73 10.05
CA TYR A 741 6.83 -62.58 9.30
C TYR A 741 5.32 -62.39 9.49
N THR A 742 4.84 -61.14 9.55
CA THR A 742 3.86 -60.56 8.60
C THR A 742 3.78 -59.04 8.78
N ASP A 743 3.53 -58.39 7.64
CA ASP A 743 3.60 -56.97 7.31
C ASP A 743 2.57 -56.05 8.01
N GLY A 744 2.81 -54.75 7.88
CA GLY A 744 1.79 -53.72 8.11
C GLY A 744 2.40 -52.33 8.08
N PHE A 745 2.57 -51.79 6.87
CA PHE A 745 2.67 -50.35 6.60
C PHE A 745 1.42 -49.62 7.09
#